data_AF-A0A2D6TK17-F1
#
_entry.id   AF-A0A2D6TK17-F1
#
_cell.length_a   1.000
_cell.length_b   1.000
_cell.length_c   1.000
_cell.angle_alpha   90.00
_cell.angle_beta   90.00
_cell.angle_gamma   90.00
#
_symmetry.space_group_name_H-M   'P 1'
#
loop_
_entity.id
_entity.type
_entity.pdbx_description
1 polymer ?
#
loop_
_entity_poly.entity_id
_entity_poly.type
_entity_poly.pdbx_seq_one_letter_code
_entity_poly.pdbx_strand_id
1 'polypeptide(L)'
;MDTEMIHKKNGRLHIYVRQDKYKGELKSHNWVGRTYINGKQKISSSGTTNLDEAIPILEKWYDDLHINNEKNNNIPKVGEEISKTDESVPKTDEPIPRVFDSSPKIETSTPTENKSAFKPETQKTQDQTTIIDQEHGYQEIKSSNVASTSMFEKLKNIKFSKPSFGKKDTSSAVSGSTKKNKFTQNIRNFFKSKVSKMSVAGEEIVGIDITPESVRVAQTSKDKNDQWILEKFSYRLLDQEKIGDNLIEHKEYLSEEIKLALANAKITSKNAALSIPVTSAIIRVVTSPLMSEEELKKAIETDSLWENLVQLTDNLNDYSIFHQVINRNSKNNTMDILFVASKLSDVNAFSSIIKKADLNPVIMDVRCFTLKNAFDNISNVQNKTSSAIMEFGMDENYLMIIHNNIPIITDIFLRPQEKQSILKANTSQEGDESQSVIRRYAMQVKQAINEYEGKYETKVNAVNVISGLKNIKNIIPLFMKNLPNTGFKIFDPLSSISIPSYNKEKTNIDNKSIFTSVLGLAFRKLDVFGYYKFVTAVKNINLLPNRDTVRQQNKIKFLSGFAVKGVAGTILGIYVILICLSYFQYNSNKEELLKYDQVQNEFNKFNSNYIKLTKQKNEMQSALRLGKKVSSNQIVSYRALAQITRSVPARVQFSKLEYDGLKNITIQGLAFSDQDILNFIGNLNAKSLIEQASLVSMNVPTTATEKQSSNKKGFTILCKLKKEA
;
A
#
# COMPACT_ATOMS: atom_id res chain seq x y z
N MET A 1 -35.14 -1.73 16.00
CA MET A 1 -35.12 -0.34 16.52
C MET A 1 -35.49 0.55 15.36
N ASP A 2 -36.77 0.91 15.27
CA ASP A 2 -37.22 1.93 14.33
C ASP A 2 -36.93 3.29 14.97
N THR A 3 -36.00 4.04 14.39
CA THR A 3 -35.74 5.42 14.81
C THR A 3 -36.85 6.32 14.29
N GLU A 4 -37.52 7.05 15.19
CA GLU A 4 -38.59 7.98 14.87
C GLU A 4 -38.17 8.95 13.74
N MET A 5 -38.99 9.00 12.69
CA MET A 5 -38.86 9.98 11.62
C MET A 5 -39.72 11.18 11.98
N ILE A 6 -39.10 12.34 12.19
CA ILE A 6 -39.78 13.56 12.59
C ILE A 6 -40.18 14.33 11.34
N HIS A 7 -41.47 14.70 11.25
CA HIS A 7 -42.02 15.43 10.13
C HIS A 7 -42.18 16.91 10.49
N LYS A 8 -41.57 17.80 9.71
CA LYS A 8 -41.63 19.27 9.86
C LYS A 8 -42.02 19.93 8.53
N LYS A 9 -42.28 21.25 8.57
CA LYS A 9 -42.68 22.06 7.40
C LYS A 9 -43.83 21.40 6.59
N ASN A 10 -44.94 21.13 7.28
CA ASN A 10 -46.14 20.47 6.74
C ASN A 10 -45.85 19.12 6.05
N GLY A 11 -45.00 18.30 6.67
CA GLY A 11 -44.64 16.96 6.19
C GLY A 11 -43.65 16.92 5.03
N ARG A 12 -43.20 18.07 4.51
CA ARG A 12 -42.27 18.16 3.38
C ARG A 12 -40.80 18.01 3.78
N LEU A 13 -40.48 18.25 5.05
CA LEU A 13 -39.16 17.98 5.62
C LEU A 13 -39.23 16.77 6.55
N HIS A 14 -38.47 15.72 6.23
CA HIS A 14 -38.32 14.52 7.05
C HIS A 14 -36.95 14.54 7.73
N ILE A 15 -36.92 14.49 9.06
CA ILE A 15 -35.70 14.52 9.88
C ILE A 15 -35.53 13.14 10.53
N TYR A 16 -34.38 12.50 10.31
CA TYR A 16 -34.08 11.14 10.81
C TYR A 16 -32.58 10.90 10.95
N VAL A 17 -32.17 9.91 11.76
CA VAL A 17 -30.79 9.41 11.79
C VAL A 17 -30.63 8.35 10.69
N ARG A 18 -29.57 8.47 9.89
CA ARG A 18 -29.32 7.54 8.76
C ARG A 18 -28.88 6.16 9.25
N GLN A 19 -29.61 5.13 8.85
CA GLN A 19 -29.33 3.73 9.21
C GLN A 19 -28.26 3.04 8.34
N ASP A 20 -27.65 3.72 7.36
CA ASP A 20 -26.63 3.09 6.53
C ASP A 20 -25.27 3.00 7.24
N LYS A 21 -24.84 1.77 7.48
CA LYS A 21 -23.61 1.44 8.22
C LYS A 21 -22.39 1.33 7.31
N TYR A 22 -21.20 1.57 7.86
CA TYR A 22 -19.91 1.27 7.23
C TYR A 22 -19.02 0.61 8.29
N LYS A 23 -18.48 -0.58 7.98
CA LYS A 23 -17.70 -1.41 8.92
C LYS A 23 -18.41 -1.82 10.22
N GLY A 24 -19.73 -1.63 10.34
CA GLY A 24 -20.54 -2.02 11.51
C GLY A 24 -21.12 -0.82 12.26
N GLU A 25 -20.48 0.33 12.16
CA GLU A 25 -20.92 1.60 12.75
C GLU A 25 -21.83 2.38 11.77
N LEU A 26 -22.72 3.23 12.29
CA LEU A 26 -23.50 4.16 11.46
C LEU A 26 -22.56 5.14 10.75
N LYS A 27 -22.76 5.42 9.45
CA LYS A 27 -21.91 6.37 8.71
C LYS A 27 -21.96 7.80 9.26
N SER A 28 -23.01 8.13 10.02
CA SER A 28 -23.18 9.39 10.73
C SER A 28 -24.19 9.16 11.86
N HIS A 29 -23.86 9.60 13.06
CA HIS A 29 -24.81 9.69 14.18
C HIS A 29 -25.63 11.00 14.14
N ASN A 30 -25.25 11.96 13.29
CA ASN A 30 -25.94 13.23 13.16
C ASN A 30 -27.31 13.06 12.49
N TRP A 31 -28.24 13.93 12.87
CA TRP A 31 -29.56 14.04 12.24
C TRP A 31 -29.47 14.53 10.79
N VAL A 32 -30.37 14.04 9.95
CA VAL A 32 -30.37 14.28 8.50
C VAL A 32 -31.77 14.68 8.05
N GLY A 33 -31.86 15.80 7.33
CA GLY A 33 -33.07 16.28 6.68
C GLY A 33 -33.16 15.74 5.24
N ARG A 34 -34.36 15.29 4.85
CA ARG A 34 -34.73 14.90 3.48
C ARG A 34 -35.97 15.67 3.04
N THR A 35 -35.93 16.20 1.81
CA THR A 35 -37.07 16.80 1.10
C THR A 35 -37.03 16.41 -0.38
N TYR A 36 -38.07 16.77 -1.13
CA TYR A 36 -38.17 16.57 -2.58
C TYR A 36 -38.45 17.89 -3.28
N ILE A 37 -37.65 18.20 -4.30
CA ILE A 37 -37.79 19.40 -5.12
C ILE A 37 -37.85 18.97 -6.59
N ASN A 38 -38.93 19.35 -7.28
CA ASN A 38 -39.19 19.01 -8.69
C ASN A 38 -39.03 17.49 -8.94
N GLY A 39 -39.60 16.67 -8.05
CA GLY A 39 -39.52 15.19 -8.09
C GLY A 39 -38.16 14.58 -7.69
N LYS A 40 -37.14 15.39 -7.41
CA LYS A 40 -35.79 14.90 -7.06
C LYS A 40 -35.53 15.03 -5.56
N GLN A 41 -35.07 13.95 -4.95
CA GLN A 41 -34.71 13.92 -3.53
C GLN A 41 -33.49 14.82 -3.24
N LYS A 42 -33.58 15.60 -2.17
CA LYS A 42 -32.48 16.37 -1.58
C LYS A 42 -32.28 15.94 -0.13
N ILE A 43 -31.02 15.91 0.31
CA ILE A 43 -30.61 15.44 1.63
C ILE A 43 -29.52 16.38 2.18
N SER A 44 -29.58 16.73 3.46
CA SER A 44 -28.49 17.43 4.17
C SER A 44 -28.36 16.95 5.62
N SER A 45 -27.16 17.02 6.16
CA SER A 45 -26.82 16.64 7.55
C SER A 45 -26.81 17.89 8.43
N SER A 46 -27.40 17.83 9.63
CA SER A 46 -27.34 18.91 10.61
C SER A 46 -25.92 19.18 11.11
N GLY A 47 -25.08 18.14 11.15
CA GLY A 47 -23.72 18.21 11.72
C GLY A 47 -23.66 17.94 13.23
N THR A 48 -24.81 17.75 13.89
CA THR A 48 -24.95 17.50 15.34
C THR A 48 -25.82 16.27 15.61
N THR A 49 -25.54 15.57 16.71
CA THR A 49 -26.33 14.45 17.24
C THR A 49 -27.49 14.93 18.12
N ASN A 50 -27.47 16.18 18.57
CA ASN A 50 -28.56 16.78 19.35
C ASN A 50 -29.74 17.13 18.42
N LEU A 51 -30.94 16.68 18.77
CA LEU A 51 -32.15 16.89 17.95
C LEU A 51 -32.60 18.35 17.97
N ASP A 52 -32.56 19.00 19.13
CA ASP A 52 -33.07 20.38 19.31
C ASP A 52 -32.19 21.40 18.57
N GLU A 53 -30.88 21.13 18.46
CA GLU A 53 -29.96 21.88 17.60
C GLU A 53 -30.14 21.54 16.11
N ALA A 54 -30.47 20.29 15.78
CA ALA A 54 -30.57 19.82 14.41
C ALA A 54 -31.80 20.37 13.67
N ILE A 55 -32.94 20.49 14.34
CA ILE A 55 -34.20 20.99 13.75
C ILE A 55 -34.03 22.38 13.10
N PRO A 56 -33.56 23.44 13.78
CA PRO A 56 -33.45 24.77 13.18
C PRO A 56 -32.42 24.83 12.04
N ILE A 57 -31.35 24.02 12.09
CA ILE A 57 -30.36 23.91 11.00
C ILE A 57 -31.01 23.32 9.74
N LEU A 58 -31.79 22.25 9.91
CA LEU A 58 -32.43 21.54 8.79
C LEU A 58 -33.66 22.27 8.25
N GLU A 59 -34.40 22.99 9.09
CA GLU A 59 -35.48 23.88 8.65
C GLU A 59 -34.95 25.07 7.86
N LYS A 60 -33.87 25.72 8.31
CA LYS A 60 -33.21 26.79 7.55
C LYS A 60 -32.70 26.30 6.19
N TRP A 61 -32.04 25.14 6.16
CA TRP A 61 -31.59 24.52 4.90
C TRP A 61 -32.75 24.22 3.94
N TYR A 62 -33.90 23.78 4.45
CA TYR A 62 -35.11 23.57 3.65
C TYR A 62 -35.62 24.89 3.08
N ASP A 63 -35.71 25.96 3.88
CA ASP A 63 -36.17 27.27 3.44
C ASP A 63 -35.22 27.87 2.37
N ASP A 64 -33.91 27.81 2.60
CA ASP A 64 -32.87 28.23 1.65
C ASP A 64 -33.00 27.50 0.29
N LEU A 65 -33.34 26.21 0.30
CA LEU A 65 -33.57 25.45 -0.93
C LEU A 65 -34.83 25.89 -1.69
N HIS A 66 -35.91 26.23 -0.98
CA HIS A 66 -37.15 26.68 -1.61
C HIS A 66 -37.02 28.10 -2.20
N ILE A 67 -36.38 29.02 -1.48
CA ILE A 67 -36.04 30.37 -1.97
C ILE A 67 -35.20 30.30 -3.26
N ASN A 68 -34.25 29.37 -3.33
CA ASN A 68 -33.43 29.17 -4.52
C ASN A 68 -34.17 28.46 -5.68
N ASN A 69 -35.22 27.67 -5.41
CA ASN A 69 -36.04 27.07 -6.46
C ASN A 69 -36.99 28.12 -7.08
N GLU A 70 -37.58 29.00 -6.27
CA GLU A 70 -38.42 30.10 -6.74
C GLU A 70 -37.63 31.10 -7.61
N LYS A 71 -36.42 31.47 -7.20
CA LYS A 71 -35.53 32.34 -8.00
C LYS A 71 -35.13 31.74 -9.36
N ASN A 72 -35.04 30.41 -9.47
CA ASN A 72 -34.66 29.74 -10.73
C ASN A 72 -35.84 29.53 -11.70
N ASN A 73 -37.08 29.71 -11.27
CA ASN A 73 -38.27 29.50 -12.10
C ASN A 73 -38.77 30.78 -12.82
N ASN A 74 -38.25 31.96 -12.47
CA ASN A 74 -38.60 33.24 -13.10
C ASN A 74 -37.78 33.54 -14.37
N ILE A 75 -37.89 32.66 -15.38
CA ILE A 75 -37.43 32.94 -16.75
C ILE A 75 -38.60 32.64 -17.69
N PRO A 76 -39.11 33.63 -18.46
CA PRO A 76 -40.33 33.44 -19.25
C PRO A 76 -40.08 32.51 -20.45
N LYS A 77 -40.98 31.55 -20.64
CA LYS A 77 -41.12 30.81 -21.91
C LYS A 77 -42.35 31.32 -22.65
N VAL A 78 -42.12 31.73 -23.90
CA VAL A 78 -43.16 31.99 -24.90
C VAL A 78 -43.57 30.64 -25.52
N GLY A 79 -44.86 30.44 -25.80
CA GLY A 79 -45.37 29.27 -26.52
C GLY A 79 -46.74 28.82 -26.03
N GLU A 80 -47.77 29.32 -26.73
CA GLU A 80 -49.17 28.90 -26.85
C GLU A 80 -49.50 27.41 -26.54
N GLU A 81 -50.73 26.96 -26.26
CA GLU A 81 -52.06 27.50 -25.93
C GLU A 81 -53.00 26.25 -25.96
N ILE A 82 -54.24 26.40 -25.49
CA ILE A 82 -55.44 25.54 -25.71
C ILE A 82 -55.60 24.40 -24.66
N SER A 83 -56.68 24.29 -23.87
CA SER A 83 -57.91 25.10 -23.72
C SER A 83 -58.73 24.70 -22.48
N LYS A 84 -59.48 25.67 -21.87
CA LYS A 84 -60.87 25.60 -21.33
C LYS A 84 -61.26 24.47 -20.33
N THR A 85 -62.27 24.51 -19.45
CA THR A 85 -63.23 25.48 -18.82
C THR A 85 -64.02 24.65 -17.77
N ASP A 86 -64.58 25.08 -16.65
CA ASP A 86 -64.51 26.27 -15.76
C ASP A 86 -65.24 25.88 -14.43
N GLU A 87 -65.47 26.82 -13.48
CA GLU A 87 -66.37 26.70 -12.29
C GLU A 87 -65.98 25.69 -11.17
N SER A 88 -66.35 25.83 -9.89
CA SER A 88 -66.90 26.94 -9.07
C SER A 88 -66.62 26.68 -7.55
N VAL A 89 -67.02 27.61 -6.67
CA VAL A 89 -66.58 27.78 -5.25
C VAL A 89 -67.76 28.43 -4.48
N PRO A 90 -68.19 28.04 -3.23
CA PRO A 90 -67.32 28.00 -2.02
C PRO A 90 -67.73 27.13 -0.75
N LYS A 91 -66.89 27.20 0.31
CA LYS A 91 -67.22 27.52 1.76
C LYS A 91 -67.58 26.47 2.88
N THR A 92 -66.93 26.72 4.04
CA THR A 92 -67.31 26.54 5.49
C THR A 92 -67.67 25.13 6.02
N ASP A 93 -67.56 24.77 7.32
CA ASP A 93 -67.71 25.51 8.60
C ASP A 93 -66.80 25.02 9.76
N GLU A 94 -66.73 25.81 10.84
CA GLU A 94 -66.22 25.47 12.20
C GLU A 94 -67.42 25.14 13.14
N PRO A 95 -67.29 24.43 14.29
CA PRO A 95 -66.88 25.11 15.55
C PRO A 95 -66.20 24.24 16.65
N ILE A 96 -65.74 24.93 17.71
CA ILE A 96 -65.04 24.42 18.92
C ILE A 96 -66.01 24.29 20.13
N PRO A 97 -65.96 23.19 20.93
CA PRO A 97 -65.64 23.24 22.40
C PRO A 97 -64.96 21.94 22.95
N ARG A 98 -64.39 21.81 24.18
CA ARG A 98 -63.89 22.72 25.25
C ARG A 98 -63.01 21.93 26.27
N VAL A 99 -61.87 22.52 26.69
CA VAL A 99 -61.36 22.72 28.08
C VAL A 99 -61.29 21.55 29.11
N PHE A 100 -60.10 21.30 29.68
CA PHE A 100 -59.80 21.57 31.12
C PHE A 100 -58.29 21.59 31.46
N ASP A 101 -57.91 22.52 32.34
CA ASP A 101 -56.55 22.80 32.85
C ASP A 101 -56.09 21.86 33.97
N SER A 102 -54.76 21.69 34.14
CA SER A 102 -54.02 22.39 35.21
C SER A 102 -52.60 21.85 35.50
N SER A 103 -51.70 22.77 35.83
CA SER A 103 -50.44 22.58 36.58
C SER A 103 -50.38 23.67 37.66
N PRO A 104 -49.56 23.56 38.73
CA PRO A 104 -48.37 24.45 38.78
C PRO A 104 -47.16 24.03 39.68
N LYS A 105 -45.97 24.56 39.30
CA LYS A 105 -44.86 25.17 40.11
C LYS A 105 -44.15 24.33 41.23
N ILE A 106 -42.80 24.20 41.26
CA ILE A 106 -41.73 25.17 41.67
C ILE A 106 -41.84 25.51 43.18
N GLU A 107 -40.86 25.27 44.09
CA GLU A 107 -39.53 25.92 44.19
C GLU A 107 -38.49 25.21 45.14
N THR A 108 -37.30 25.82 45.30
CA THR A 108 -36.01 25.43 45.95
C THR A 108 -35.92 24.94 47.43
N SER A 109 -34.87 24.15 47.78
CA SER A 109 -33.84 24.48 48.83
C SER A 109 -32.75 23.40 49.09
N THR A 110 -31.56 23.84 49.53
CA THR A 110 -30.37 23.12 50.08
C THR A 110 -30.33 23.22 51.63
N PRO A 111 -29.54 22.47 52.47
CA PRO A 111 -28.08 22.22 52.35
C PRO A 111 -27.40 20.99 53.05
N THR A 112 -26.05 20.94 52.96
CA THR A 112 -25.04 20.30 53.88
C THR A 112 -24.99 18.77 54.04
N GLU A 113 -23.94 18.09 53.54
CA GLU A 113 -22.66 17.72 54.21
C GLU A 113 -22.68 16.39 55.02
N ASN A 114 -21.93 15.37 54.58
CA ASN A 114 -20.61 15.12 55.19
C ASN A 114 -19.69 14.16 54.40
N LYS A 115 -18.41 14.13 54.81
CA LYS A 115 -17.26 13.52 54.12
C LYS A 115 -17.06 12.03 54.47
N SER A 116 -16.45 11.28 53.55
CA SER A 116 -15.13 10.68 53.81
C SER A 116 -14.52 10.10 52.52
N ALA A 117 -13.20 10.15 52.43
CA ALA A 117 -12.41 9.64 51.32
C ALA A 117 -11.28 8.78 51.87
N PHE A 118 -10.83 7.77 51.13
CA PHE A 118 -9.50 7.19 51.33
C PHE A 118 -8.89 6.66 50.02
N LYS A 119 -7.73 7.22 49.67
CA LYS A 119 -6.67 6.60 48.87
C LYS A 119 -5.58 6.13 49.84
N PRO A 120 -4.76 5.15 49.46
CA PRO A 120 -3.33 5.40 49.53
C PRO A 120 -2.57 5.01 48.26
N GLU A 121 -1.28 5.28 48.26
CA GLU A 121 -0.41 5.36 47.08
C GLU A 121 0.98 4.76 47.41
N THR A 122 1.63 4.14 46.42
CA THR A 122 3.07 3.77 46.38
C THR A 122 3.69 2.86 47.46
N GLN A 123 4.47 1.86 47.01
CA GLN A 123 5.94 1.87 47.19
C GLN A 123 6.66 0.90 46.23
N LYS A 124 7.95 1.16 46.00
CA LYS A 124 8.90 0.28 45.30
C LYS A 124 9.87 -0.30 46.33
N THR A 125 10.37 -1.52 46.08
CA THR A 125 11.65 -1.96 46.66
C THR A 125 12.46 -2.69 45.58
N GLN A 126 13.76 -2.43 45.55
CA GLN A 126 14.74 -3.21 44.79
C GLN A 126 15.33 -4.25 45.72
N ASP A 127 15.71 -5.42 45.20
CA ASP A 127 16.77 -6.22 45.82
C ASP A 127 17.68 -6.83 44.74
N GLN A 128 18.97 -6.81 45.01
CA GLN A 128 20.00 -7.54 44.27
C GLN A 128 20.49 -8.68 45.16
N THR A 129 20.82 -9.83 44.59
CA THR A 129 21.68 -10.80 45.27
C THR A 129 22.54 -11.55 44.24
N THR A 130 23.80 -11.79 44.61
CA THR A 130 24.86 -12.28 43.72
C THR A 130 25.55 -13.48 44.37
N ILE A 131 25.65 -14.60 43.64
CA ILE A 131 26.53 -15.77 43.92
C ILE A 131 26.90 -16.29 42.51
N ILE A 132 28.13 -16.17 41.97
CA ILE A 132 29.48 -16.62 42.37
C ILE A 132 29.74 -18.11 42.02
N ASP A 133 30.45 -18.28 40.88
CA ASP A 133 31.43 -19.30 40.44
C ASP A 133 31.07 -20.82 40.50
N GLN A 134 31.70 -21.77 39.77
CA GLN A 134 32.93 -21.82 38.94
C GLN A 134 32.75 -22.72 37.70
N GLU A 135 33.46 -22.46 36.59
CA GLU A 135 34.55 -23.33 36.07
C GLU A 135 35.16 -22.80 34.75
N HIS A 136 36.45 -23.07 34.54
CA HIS A 136 37.25 -22.55 33.42
C HIS A 136 37.70 -23.65 32.44
N GLY A 137 37.64 -23.34 31.14
CA GLY A 137 38.27 -24.11 30.07
C GLY A 137 38.60 -23.23 28.85
N TYR A 138 39.78 -22.62 28.86
CA TYR A 138 40.34 -21.87 27.71
C TYR A 138 40.92 -22.86 26.64
N GLN A 139 41.30 -22.51 25.41
CA GLN A 139 41.67 -21.22 24.78
C GLN A 139 41.24 -21.15 23.31
N GLU A 140 40.94 -19.94 22.83
CA GLU A 140 41.43 -19.46 21.53
C GLU A 140 41.90 -18.00 21.70
N ILE A 141 43.01 -17.61 21.08
CA ILE A 141 43.77 -16.39 21.42
C ILE A 141 44.18 -15.58 20.17
N LYS A 142 44.19 -14.24 20.34
CA LYS A 142 44.66 -13.14 19.46
C LYS A 142 43.65 -12.68 18.37
N SER A 143 42.95 -11.54 18.54
CA SER A 143 43.42 -10.12 18.47
C SER A 143 43.75 -9.67 17.03
N SER A 144 43.37 -8.51 16.47
CA SER A 144 42.59 -7.32 16.90
C SER A 144 42.23 -6.47 15.65
N ASN A 145 41.56 -5.29 15.64
CA ASN A 145 41.05 -4.40 16.68
C ASN A 145 39.94 -3.42 16.18
N VAL A 146 39.29 -2.70 17.11
CA VAL A 146 38.62 -1.37 17.00
C VAL A 146 37.81 -1.00 15.72
N ALA A 147 36.48 -1.07 15.90
CA ALA A 147 35.43 -0.10 15.52
C ALA A 147 35.50 0.77 14.24
N SER A 148 34.45 0.66 13.41
CA SER A 148 33.90 1.79 12.63
C SER A 148 32.36 1.78 12.53
N THR A 149 31.65 1.74 13.66
CA THR A 149 30.22 2.05 13.74
C THR A 149 29.96 3.53 13.47
N SER A 150 30.00 3.95 12.20
CA SER A 150 29.89 5.38 11.81
C SER A 150 28.83 5.69 10.74
N MET A 151 28.27 4.69 10.06
CA MET A 151 27.27 4.91 8.98
C MET A 151 25.81 4.63 9.38
N PHE A 152 25.54 3.84 10.43
CA PHE A 152 24.16 3.50 10.82
C PHE A 152 23.49 4.49 11.78
N GLU A 153 24.24 5.28 12.55
CA GLU A 153 23.63 6.31 13.42
C GLU A 153 23.16 7.55 12.63
N LYS A 154 23.80 7.88 11.50
CA LYS A 154 23.41 9.01 10.64
C LYS A 154 22.05 8.84 9.97
N LEU A 155 21.49 7.61 9.94
CA LEU A 155 20.16 7.36 9.35
C LEU A 155 19.00 7.54 10.34
N LYS A 156 19.26 7.69 11.65
CA LYS A 156 18.21 7.75 12.69
C LYS A 156 17.55 9.12 12.89
N ASN A 157 18.10 10.19 12.32
CA ASN A 157 17.63 11.58 12.54
C ASN A 157 16.92 12.24 11.35
N ILE A 158 16.55 11.50 10.30
CA ILE A 158 15.72 12.02 9.21
C ILE A 158 14.25 12.05 9.67
N LYS A 159 13.79 13.20 10.16
CA LYS A 159 12.36 13.44 10.45
C LYS A 159 11.56 13.46 9.14
N PHE A 160 10.87 12.37 8.84
CA PHE A 160 9.83 12.35 7.80
C PHE A 160 8.67 13.27 8.19
N SER A 161 8.54 14.42 7.53
CA SER A 161 7.34 15.24 7.60
C SER A 161 6.18 14.49 6.94
N LYS A 162 5.06 14.34 7.67
CA LYS A 162 3.83 13.76 7.10
C LYS A 162 3.36 14.65 5.95
N PRO A 163 3.05 14.11 4.75
CA PRO A 163 2.36 14.88 3.73
C PRO A 163 0.94 15.17 4.21
N SER A 164 0.71 16.41 4.63
CA SER A 164 -0.62 16.90 4.98
C SER A 164 -1.48 16.99 3.72
N PHE A 165 -2.39 16.04 3.53
CA PHE A 165 -3.51 16.20 2.60
C PHE A 165 -4.55 17.15 3.22
N GLY A 166 -4.21 18.44 3.27
CA GLY A 166 -5.14 19.49 3.67
C GLY A 166 -6.31 19.55 2.70
N LYS A 167 -7.54 19.51 3.24
CA LYS A 167 -8.73 19.94 2.51
C LYS A 167 -8.51 21.38 2.03
N LYS A 168 -8.87 21.67 0.79
CA LYS A 168 -9.17 23.04 0.36
C LYS A 168 -10.40 22.99 -0.53
N ASP A 169 -11.52 23.45 0.02
CA ASP A 169 -12.76 23.61 -0.72
C ASP A 169 -12.64 24.78 -1.72
N THR A 170 -13.55 24.77 -2.70
CA THR A 170 -13.77 25.81 -3.73
C THR A 170 -13.94 27.22 -3.12
N SER A 171 -13.63 28.35 -3.77
CA SER A 171 -13.58 28.75 -5.20
C SER A 171 -12.39 29.72 -5.44
N SER A 172 -12.02 30.24 -6.62
CA SER A 172 -12.77 30.79 -7.76
C SER A 172 -11.95 30.75 -9.07
N ALA A 173 -12.58 31.06 -10.22
CA ALA A 173 -12.02 30.84 -11.56
C ALA A 173 -10.94 31.84 -12.00
N VAL A 174 -9.90 31.33 -12.67
CA VAL A 174 -9.20 31.98 -13.80
C VAL A 174 -8.88 30.90 -14.84
N SER A 175 -9.07 31.19 -16.12
CA SER A 175 -8.81 30.26 -17.23
C SER A 175 -7.33 30.14 -17.56
N GLY A 176 -6.84 28.91 -17.72
CA GLY A 176 -5.47 28.62 -18.16
C GLY A 176 -5.35 27.17 -18.65
N SER A 177 -5.16 26.96 -19.95
CA SER A 177 -5.24 25.67 -20.61
C SER A 177 -3.92 24.88 -20.58
N THR A 178 -3.65 24.18 -19.47
CA THR A 178 -2.46 23.30 -19.38
C THR A 178 -2.79 21.87 -19.85
N LYS A 179 -2.15 21.42 -20.94
CA LYS A 179 -2.31 20.08 -21.52
C LYS A 179 -2.04 18.98 -20.48
N LYS A 180 -3.06 18.22 -20.08
CA LYS A 180 -2.89 17.00 -19.25
C LYS A 180 -2.06 15.97 -20.02
N ASN A 181 -0.94 15.57 -19.41
CA ASN A 181 0.08 14.78 -20.07
C ASN A 181 -0.39 13.32 -20.28
N LYS A 182 -0.67 12.89 -21.53
CA LYS A 182 -1.22 11.56 -21.86
C LYS A 182 -0.41 10.41 -21.23
N PHE A 183 0.90 10.59 -21.07
CA PHE A 183 1.81 9.61 -20.48
C PHE A 183 1.44 9.20 -19.05
N THR A 184 1.09 10.15 -18.17
CA THR A 184 0.76 9.84 -16.77
C THR A 184 -0.58 9.11 -16.64
N GLN A 185 -1.52 9.39 -17.54
CA GLN A 185 -2.82 8.71 -17.61
C GLN A 185 -2.67 7.27 -18.14
N ASN A 186 -1.84 7.06 -19.16
CA ASN A 186 -1.52 5.72 -19.68
C ASN A 186 -0.79 4.87 -18.64
N ILE A 187 0.22 5.43 -17.96
CA ILE A 187 0.91 4.77 -16.84
C ILE A 187 -0.09 4.39 -15.74
N ARG A 188 -0.94 5.32 -15.29
CA ARG A 188 -1.93 5.05 -14.23
C ARG A 188 -2.88 3.91 -14.59
N ASN A 189 -3.31 3.83 -15.86
CA ASN A 189 -4.17 2.75 -16.36
C ASN A 189 -3.43 1.40 -16.48
N PHE A 190 -2.16 1.42 -16.89
CA PHE A 190 -1.31 0.21 -16.97
C PHE A 190 -1.00 -0.35 -15.58
N PHE A 191 -0.63 0.50 -14.62
CA PHE A 191 -0.40 0.08 -13.24
C PHE A 191 -1.70 -0.38 -12.56
N LYS A 192 -2.83 0.33 -12.75
CA LYS A 192 -4.12 -0.09 -12.19
C LYS A 192 -4.55 -1.47 -12.69
N SER A 193 -4.38 -1.75 -13.99
CA SER A 193 -4.75 -3.06 -14.58
C SER A 193 -3.77 -4.19 -14.27
N LYS A 194 -2.48 -3.92 -14.06
CA LYS A 194 -1.53 -4.94 -13.57
C LYS A 194 -1.71 -5.25 -12.08
N VAL A 195 -1.88 -4.23 -11.23
CA VAL A 195 -2.10 -4.42 -9.79
C VAL A 195 -3.43 -5.14 -9.52
N SER A 196 -4.50 -4.82 -10.27
CA SER A 196 -5.77 -5.54 -10.12
C SER A 196 -5.65 -7.02 -10.51
N LYS A 197 -4.98 -7.34 -11.63
CA LYS A 197 -4.75 -8.74 -12.06
C LYS A 197 -3.90 -9.52 -11.06
N MET A 198 -2.85 -8.91 -10.50
CA MET A 198 -2.02 -9.55 -9.49
C MET A 198 -2.73 -9.73 -8.14
N SER A 199 -3.71 -8.88 -7.81
CA SER A 199 -4.56 -9.07 -6.62
C SER A 199 -5.54 -10.23 -6.80
N VAL A 200 -6.15 -10.38 -7.98
CA VAL A 200 -7.05 -11.50 -8.32
C VAL A 200 -6.30 -12.84 -8.27
N ALA A 201 -5.08 -12.91 -8.78
CA ALA A 201 -4.25 -14.13 -8.74
C ALA A 201 -3.94 -14.64 -7.32
N GLY A 202 -4.07 -13.80 -6.28
CA GLY A 202 -3.96 -14.21 -4.88
C GLY A 202 -5.27 -14.76 -4.26
N GLU A 203 -6.42 -14.49 -4.89
CA GLU A 203 -7.75 -14.96 -4.51
C GLU A 203 -8.24 -16.12 -5.41
N GLU A 204 -7.57 -16.39 -6.54
CA GLU A 204 -7.82 -17.54 -7.39
C GLU A 204 -7.70 -18.86 -6.61
N ILE A 205 -8.68 -19.74 -6.80
CA ILE A 205 -8.82 -21.02 -6.12
C ILE A 205 -9.20 -22.10 -7.13
N VAL A 206 -8.66 -23.30 -6.97
CA VAL A 206 -9.08 -24.48 -7.72
C VAL A 206 -10.07 -25.30 -6.88
N GLY A 207 -11.20 -25.66 -7.46
CA GLY A 207 -12.10 -26.67 -6.90
C GLY A 207 -11.57 -28.06 -7.23
N ILE A 208 -11.47 -28.93 -6.21
CA ILE A 208 -10.97 -30.30 -6.32
C ILE A 208 -11.99 -31.25 -5.69
N ASP A 209 -12.64 -32.01 -6.55
CA ASP A 209 -13.58 -33.08 -6.18
C ASP A 209 -12.86 -34.42 -6.27
N ILE A 210 -12.93 -35.21 -5.21
CA ILE A 210 -12.31 -36.54 -5.13
C ILE A 210 -13.45 -37.52 -4.86
N THR A 211 -13.72 -38.42 -5.80
CA THR A 211 -14.64 -39.56 -5.63
C THR A 211 -13.89 -40.84 -5.96
N PRO A 212 -14.34 -42.03 -5.51
CA PRO A 212 -13.65 -43.30 -5.77
C PRO A 212 -13.37 -43.58 -7.25
N GLU A 213 -14.21 -43.06 -8.16
CA GLU A 213 -14.04 -43.27 -9.60
C GLU A 213 -13.11 -42.26 -10.28
N SER A 214 -12.92 -41.05 -9.71
CA SER A 214 -12.14 -39.99 -10.35
C SER A 214 -11.75 -38.82 -9.45
N VAL A 215 -10.61 -38.20 -9.78
CA VAL A 215 -10.28 -36.83 -9.37
C VAL A 215 -10.74 -35.85 -10.44
N ARG A 216 -11.46 -34.79 -10.06
CA ARG A 216 -11.90 -33.70 -10.95
C ARG A 216 -11.35 -32.37 -10.43
N VAL A 217 -10.81 -31.54 -11.32
CA VAL A 217 -10.31 -30.20 -11.01
C VAL A 217 -10.94 -29.14 -11.91
N ALA A 218 -11.41 -28.04 -11.32
CA ALA A 218 -12.00 -26.92 -12.05
C ALA A 218 -11.53 -25.57 -11.50
N GLN A 219 -11.31 -24.61 -12.38
CA GLN A 219 -11.15 -23.20 -12.05
C GLN A 219 -12.17 -22.40 -12.86
N THR A 220 -12.94 -21.54 -12.19
CA THR A 220 -13.91 -20.66 -12.84
C THR A 220 -13.50 -19.20 -12.72
N SER A 221 -13.94 -18.40 -13.67
CA SER A 221 -13.85 -16.94 -13.61
C SER A 221 -15.17 -16.33 -14.05
N LYS A 222 -15.30 -15.00 -13.96
CA LYS A 222 -16.48 -14.27 -14.42
C LYS A 222 -16.16 -13.32 -15.55
N ASP A 223 -17.07 -13.22 -16.50
CA ASP A 223 -16.99 -12.27 -17.61
C ASP A 223 -17.38 -10.84 -17.16
N LYS A 224 -17.48 -9.90 -18.11
CA LYS A 224 -17.87 -8.51 -17.82
C LYS A 224 -19.34 -8.35 -17.42
N ASN A 225 -20.17 -9.36 -17.68
CA ASN A 225 -21.61 -9.41 -17.44
C ASN A 225 -21.94 -10.29 -16.20
N ASP A 226 -20.95 -10.55 -15.36
CA ASP A 226 -21.02 -11.40 -14.16
C ASP A 226 -21.41 -12.88 -14.45
N GLN A 227 -21.30 -13.33 -15.71
CA GLN A 227 -21.54 -14.72 -16.12
C GLN A 227 -20.33 -15.59 -15.82
N TRP A 228 -20.57 -16.83 -15.39
CA TRP A 228 -19.50 -17.79 -15.09
C TRP A 228 -18.87 -18.36 -16.38
N ILE A 229 -17.54 -18.47 -16.37
CA ILE A 229 -16.73 -19.14 -17.38
C ILE A 229 -16.02 -20.32 -16.72
N LEU A 230 -16.10 -21.52 -17.31
CA LEU A 230 -15.26 -22.65 -16.91
C LEU A 230 -13.87 -22.49 -17.55
N GLU A 231 -13.02 -21.69 -16.91
CA GLU A 231 -11.73 -21.29 -17.45
C GLU A 231 -10.76 -22.46 -17.59
N LYS A 232 -10.67 -23.34 -16.59
CA LYS A 232 -9.79 -24.52 -16.65
C LYS A 232 -10.50 -25.74 -16.10
N PHE A 233 -10.35 -26.86 -16.78
CA PHE A 233 -10.96 -28.12 -16.40
C PHE A 233 -10.11 -29.32 -16.77
N SER A 234 -10.06 -30.31 -15.89
CA SER A 234 -9.65 -31.68 -16.20
C SER A 234 -10.25 -32.64 -15.19
N TYR A 235 -10.40 -33.89 -15.60
CA TYR A 235 -10.60 -35.01 -14.68
C TYR A 235 -9.58 -36.11 -15.00
N ARG A 236 -9.40 -37.04 -14.07
CA ARG A 236 -8.65 -38.29 -14.26
C ARG A 236 -9.43 -39.41 -13.59
N LEU A 237 -9.69 -40.48 -14.33
CA LEU A 237 -10.29 -41.70 -13.78
C LEU A 237 -9.26 -42.38 -12.89
N LEU A 238 -9.71 -42.89 -11.74
CA LEU A 238 -8.84 -43.53 -10.77
C LEU A 238 -8.81 -45.05 -11.01
N ASP A 239 -7.63 -45.62 -10.80
CA ASP A 239 -7.37 -47.04 -10.87
C ASP A 239 -8.04 -47.75 -9.68
N GLN A 240 -9.06 -48.56 -9.96
CA GLN A 240 -9.87 -49.24 -8.95
C GLN A 240 -9.12 -50.42 -8.29
N GLU A 241 -7.97 -50.85 -8.83
CA GLU A 241 -7.09 -51.82 -8.16
C GLU A 241 -6.17 -51.14 -7.13
N LYS A 242 -5.94 -49.82 -7.28
CA LYS A 242 -5.13 -49.00 -6.36
C LYS A 242 -5.94 -48.29 -5.29
N ILE A 243 -7.26 -48.22 -5.45
CA ILE A 243 -8.19 -47.66 -4.48
C ILE A 243 -8.98 -48.81 -3.85
N GLY A 244 -8.70 -49.08 -2.58
CA GLY A 244 -9.52 -49.95 -1.75
C GLY A 244 -10.76 -49.23 -1.21
N ASP A 245 -11.45 -49.88 -0.26
CA ASP A 245 -12.72 -49.41 0.29
C ASP A 245 -12.63 -48.01 0.95
N ASN A 246 -11.46 -47.61 1.47
CA ASN A 246 -11.24 -46.32 2.10
C ASN A 246 -10.35 -45.39 1.26
N LEU A 247 -11.00 -44.52 0.48
CA LEU A 247 -10.38 -43.48 -0.33
C LEU A 247 -9.26 -42.69 0.40
N ILE A 248 -9.44 -42.43 1.70
CA ILE A 248 -8.57 -41.55 2.49
C ILE A 248 -7.19 -42.19 2.78
N GLU A 249 -7.06 -43.51 2.67
CA GLU A 249 -5.79 -44.23 2.94
C GLU A 249 -4.77 -44.09 1.80
N HIS A 250 -5.24 -43.95 0.56
CA HIS A 250 -4.41 -43.95 -0.65
C HIS A 250 -3.83 -42.55 -0.99
N LYS A 251 -3.26 -41.86 0.01
CA LYS A 251 -2.93 -40.43 -0.05
C LYS A 251 -1.89 -40.10 -1.12
N GLU A 252 -0.90 -40.96 -1.29
CA GLU A 252 0.18 -40.83 -2.28
C GLU A 252 -0.42 -40.83 -3.68
N TYR A 253 -1.13 -41.91 -4.04
CA TYR A 253 -1.77 -42.09 -5.34
C TYR A 253 -2.73 -40.94 -5.67
N LEU A 254 -3.62 -40.57 -4.74
CA LEU A 254 -4.52 -39.44 -4.94
C LEU A 254 -3.78 -38.12 -5.15
N SER A 255 -2.68 -37.89 -4.42
CA SER A 255 -1.89 -36.66 -4.58
C SER A 255 -1.18 -36.57 -5.94
N GLU A 256 -0.72 -37.70 -6.49
CA GLU A 256 -0.15 -37.78 -7.84
C GLU A 256 -1.21 -37.54 -8.92
N GLU A 257 -2.36 -38.20 -8.81
CA GLU A 257 -3.48 -38.03 -9.73
C GLU A 257 -4.03 -36.58 -9.72
N ILE A 258 -4.04 -35.90 -8.57
CA ILE A 258 -4.32 -34.46 -8.47
C ILE A 258 -3.26 -33.64 -9.21
N LYS A 259 -1.95 -33.89 -9.00
CA LYS A 259 -0.87 -33.16 -9.72
C LYS A 259 -1.02 -33.31 -11.24
N LEU A 260 -1.31 -34.52 -11.72
CA LEU A 260 -1.54 -34.81 -13.14
C LEU A 260 -2.81 -34.12 -13.66
N ALA A 261 -3.90 -34.09 -12.90
CA ALA A 261 -5.13 -33.39 -13.28
C ALA A 261 -4.91 -31.87 -13.40
N LEU A 262 -4.17 -31.27 -12.47
CA LEU A 262 -3.80 -29.85 -12.50
C LEU A 262 -2.92 -29.50 -13.70
N ALA A 263 -1.92 -30.35 -14.01
CA ALA A 263 -1.06 -30.19 -15.18
C ALA A 263 -1.87 -30.24 -16.49
N ASN A 264 -2.76 -31.23 -16.62
CA ASN A 264 -3.67 -31.39 -17.76
C ASN A 264 -4.68 -30.23 -17.91
N ALA A 265 -5.04 -29.56 -16.81
CA ALA A 265 -5.86 -28.36 -16.81
C ALA A 265 -5.05 -27.06 -16.97
N LYS A 266 -3.72 -27.10 -16.90
CA LYS A 266 -2.82 -25.93 -16.83
C LYS A 266 -3.19 -24.98 -15.68
N ILE A 267 -3.62 -25.53 -14.55
CA ILE A 267 -3.97 -24.79 -13.34
C ILE A 267 -2.68 -24.42 -12.60
N THR A 268 -2.55 -23.14 -12.27
CA THR A 268 -1.37 -22.54 -11.64
C THR A 268 -1.65 -22.00 -10.23
N SER A 269 -2.94 -21.90 -9.83
CA SER A 269 -3.27 -21.54 -8.45
C SER A 269 -2.82 -22.65 -7.51
N LYS A 270 -2.32 -22.22 -6.34
CA LYS A 270 -1.95 -23.11 -5.24
C LYS A 270 -3.02 -23.20 -4.15
N ASN A 271 -4.08 -22.38 -4.22
CA ASN A 271 -5.17 -22.43 -3.23
C ASN A 271 -6.24 -23.42 -3.69
N ALA A 272 -6.63 -24.36 -2.84
CA ALA A 272 -7.62 -25.39 -3.15
C ALA A 272 -8.88 -25.29 -2.26
N ALA A 273 -10.04 -25.40 -2.90
CA ALA A 273 -11.30 -25.78 -2.28
C ALA A 273 -11.52 -27.28 -2.50
N LEU A 274 -11.88 -27.99 -1.45
CA LEU A 274 -12.31 -29.39 -1.49
C LEU A 274 -13.54 -29.60 -0.62
N SER A 275 -14.21 -30.73 -0.78
CA SER A 275 -15.32 -31.14 0.08
C SER A 275 -15.07 -32.51 0.70
N ILE A 276 -15.51 -32.71 1.93
CA ILE A 276 -15.63 -34.05 2.52
C ILE A 276 -16.98 -34.70 2.16
N PRO A 277 -17.08 -36.05 2.18
CA PRO A 277 -18.35 -36.78 2.12
C PRO A 277 -19.36 -36.30 3.17
N VAL A 278 -20.66 -36.46 2.89
CA VAL A 278 -21.73 -36.20 3.84
C VAL A 278 -21.69 -37.22 4.97
N THR A 279 -21.33 -38.46 4.68
CA THR A 279 -21.15 -39.54 5.68
C THR A 279 -20.04 -39.26 6.69
N SER A 280 -19.06 -38.39 6.36
CA SER A 280 -18.02 -37.89 7.28
C SER A 280 -18.45 -36.63 8.06
N ALA A 281 -19.70 -36.18 7.94
CA ALA A 281 -20.19 -34.93 8.54
C ALA A 281 -21.51 -35.09 9.31
N ILE A 282 -21.55 -34.54 10.53
CA ILE A 282 -22.77 -34.36 11.31
C ILE A 282 -23.38 -33.02 10.92
N ILE A 283 -24.55 -33.05 10.29
CA ILE A 283 -25.28 -31.85 9.86
C ILE A 283 -26.60 -31.78 10.63
N ARG A 284 -26.81 -30.71 11.40
CA ARG A 284 -28.08 -30.49 12.12
C ARG A 284 -28.46 -29.02 12.11
N VAL A 285 -29.76 -28.75 12.12
CA VAL A 285 -30.30 -27.44 12.51
C VAL A 285 -30.74 -27.56 13.96
N VAL A 286 -30.10 -26.82 14.86
CA VAL A 286 -30.45 -26.79 16.29
C VAL A 286 -31.13 -25.46 16.63
N THR A 287 -32.22 -25.54 17.38
CA THR A 287 -32.92 -24.36 17.90
C THR A 287 -32.38 -24.04 19.29
N SER A 288 -32.03 -22.77 19.51
CA SER A 288 -31.44 -22.24 20.74
C SER A 288 -32.29 -21.04 21.21
N PRO A 289 -32.27 -20.67 22.50
CA PRO A 289 -32.71 -19.35 22.95
C PRO A 289 -32.03 -18.24 22.14
N LEU A 290 -32.73 -17.12 21.93
CA LEU A 290 -32.19 -15.98 21.18
C LEU A 290 -31.07 -15.31 21.99
N MET A 291 -29.84 -15.34 21.45
CA MET A 291 -28.65 -14.72 22.05
C MET A 291 -28.06 -13.64 21.14
N SER A 292 -27.39 -12.64 21.71
CA SER A 292 -26.53 -11.70 20.97
C SER A 292 -25.35 -12.43 20.28
N GLU A 293 -24.64 -11.74 19.39
CA GLU A 293 -23.43 -12.32 18.77
C GLU A 293 -22.32 -12.57 19.79
N GLU A 294 -22.24 -11.76 20.85
CA GLU A 294 -21.24 -11.83 21.91
C GLU A 294 -21.50 -13.02 22.85
N GLU A 295 -22.76 -13.20 23.29
CA GLU A 295 -23.19 -14.36 24.07
C GLU A 295 -23.05 -15.66 23.29
N LEU A 296 -23.47 -15.68 22.02
CA LEU A 296 -23.31 -16.85 21.15
C LEU A 296 -21.83 -17.22 20.99
N LYS A 297 -20.95 -16.24 20.75
CA LYS A 297 -19.51 -16.47 20.65
C LYS A 297 -18.95 -17.06 21.94
N LYS A 298 -19.32 -16.51 23.10
CA LYS A 298 -18.86 -17.01 24.40
C LYS A 298 -19.36 -18.43 24.69
N ALA A 299 -20.63 -18.72 24.42
CA ALA A 299 -21.21 -20.05 24.61
C ALA A 299 -20.51 -21.12 23.75
N ILE A 300 -20.07 -20.74 22.54
CA ILE A 300 -19.29 -21.60 21.64
C ILE A 300 -17.82 -21.73 22.10
N GLU A 301 -17.18 -20.65 22.55
CA GLU A 301 -15.80 -20.69 23.09
C GLU A 301 -15.66 -21.51 24.38
N THR A 302 -16.78 -21.77 25.07
CA THR A 302 -16.85 -22.63 26.27
C THR A 302 -17.42 -24.03 25.99
N ASP A 303 -17.69 -24.38 24.73
CA ASP A 303 -18.39 -25.59 24.26
C ASP A 303 -19.81 -25.86 24.80
N SER A 304 -20.22 -25.16 25.86
CA SER A 304 -21.52 -25.29 26.55
C SER A 304 -22.76 -25.18 25.64
N LEU A 305 -22.65 -24.52 24.48
CA LEU A 305 -23.74 -24.53 23.50
C LEU A 305 -23.97 -25.91 22.88
N TRP A 306 -22.91 -26.65 22.57
CA TRP A 306 -22.99 -27.88 21.78
C TRP A 306 -23.21 -29.12 22.63
N GLU A 307 -22.64 -29.16 23.83
CA GLU A 307 -22.88 -30.23 24.82
C GLU A 307 -24.39 -30.39 25.09
N ASN A 308 -25.10 -29.27 25.26
CA ASN A 308 -26.53 -29.26 25.54
C ASN A 308 -27.42 -29.51 24.31
N LEU A 309 -27.02 -29.02 23.11
CA LEU A 309 -27.89 -29.03 21.93
C LEU A 309 -27.67 -30.18 20.94
N VAL A 310 -26.49 -30.81 20.94
CA VAL A 310 -26.12 -31.78 19.89
C VAL A 310 -26.03 -33.22 20.42
N GLN A 311 -25.76 -33.43 21.71
CA GLN A 311 -25.63 -34.77 22.32
C GLN A 311 -24.72 -35.69 21.48
N LEU A 312 -23.45 -35.31 21.32
CA LEU A 312 -22.45 -36.15 20.69
C LEU A 312 -22.02 -37.29 21.64
N THR A 313 -21.74 -38.47 21.10
CA THR A 313 -21.18 -39.61 21.83
C THR A 313 -19.68 -39.44 22.12
N ASP A 314 -19.02 -38.68 21.26
CA ASP A 314 -17.59 -38.46 21.21
C ASP A 314 -17.26 -37.05 21.75
N ASN A 315 -16.00 -36.82 22.12
CA ASN A 315 -15.56 -35.51 22.63
C ASN A 315 -15.62 -34.45 21.52
N LEU A 316 -16.21 -33.28 21.80
CA LEU A 316 -16.28 -32.13 20.88
C LEU A 316 -14.89 -31.71 20.36
N ASN A 317 -13.83 -31.89 21.17
CA ASN A 317 -12.45 -31.58 20.80
C ASN A 317 -11.91 -32.42 19.64
N ASP A 318 -12.50 -33.59 19.36
CA ASP A 318 -12.12 -34.44 18.22
C ASP A 318 -12.74 -33.98 16.89
N TYR A 319 -13.55 -32.92 16.89
CA TYR A 319 -14.28 -32.43 15.73
C TYR A 319 -13.83 -31.03 15.29
N SER A 320 -13.78 -30.81 13.98
CA SER A 320 -13.85 -29.45 13.43
C SER A 320 -15.32 -29.06 13.28
N ILE A 321 -15.70 -27.94 13.89
CA ILE A 321 -17.08 -27.47 13.96
C ILE A 321 -17.21 -26.15 13.20
N PHE A 322 -18.10 -26.11 12.22
CA PHE A 322 -18.64 -24.91 11.61
C PHE A 322 -20.06 -24.67 12.10
N HIS A 323 -20.40 -23.41 12.37
CA HIS A 323 -21.75 -23.00 12.74
C HIS A 323 -22.16 -21.73 12.00
N GLN A 324 -23.46 -21.58 11.74
CA GLN A 324 -24.02 -20.33 11.24
C GLN A 324 -25.47 -20.15 11.71
N VAL A 325 -25.80 -18.97 12.26
CA VAL A 325 -27.19 -18.62 12.55
C VAL A 325 -27.94 -18.46 11.23
N ILE A 326 -28.99 -19.24 11.03
CA ILE A 326 -29.79 -19.25 9.79
C ILE A 326 -31.13 -18.53 9.94
N ASN A 327 -31.63 -18.43 11.17
CA ASN A 327 -32.90 -17.77 11.50
C ASN A 327 -32.85 -17.16 12.91
N ARG A 328 -33.54 -16.05 13.14
CA ARG A 328 -33.71 -15.41 14.46
C ARG A 328 -35.17 -15.00 14.62
N ASN A 329 -35.88 -15.61 15.57
CA ASN A 329 -37.28 -15.36 15.84
C ASN A 329 -37.46 -14.64 17.19
N SER A 330 -37.51 -13.30 17.14
CA SER A 330 -37.75 -12.46 18.32
C SER A 330 -39.14 -12.64 18.95
N LYS A 331 -40.14 -13.18 18.24
CA LYS A 331 -41.47 -13.45 18.82
C LYS A 331 -41.45 -14.64 19.77
N ASN A 332 -40.72 -15.69 19.39
CA ASN A 332 -40.61 -16.93 20.15
C ASN A 332 -39.36 -16.94 21.06
N ASN A 333 -38.61 -15.85 21.10
CA ASN A 333 -37.31 -15.72 21.77
C ASN A 333 -36.31 -16.85 21.45
N THR A 334 -36.28 -17.28 20.18
CA THR A 334 -35.43 -18.38 19.69
C THR A 334 -34.61 -17.99 18.46
N MET A 335 -33.58 -18.77 18.17
CA MET A 335 -32.83 -18.72 16.90
C MET A 335 -32.45 -20.13 16.46
N ASP A 336 -32.37 -20.32 15.14
CA ASP A 336 -31.95 -21.60 14.55
C ASP A 336 -30.51 -21.47 14.04
N ILE A 337 -29.68 -22.45 14.39
CA ILE A 337 -28.26 -22.50 14.05
C ILE A 337 -28.02 -23.76 13.23
N LEU A 338 -27.45 -23.58 12.04
CA LEU A 338 -26.87 -24.69 11.28
C LEU A 338 -25.56 -25.09 11.96
N PHE A 339 -25.51 -26.32 12.47
CA PHE A 339 -24.33 -26.99 13.00
C PHE A 339 -23.81 -27.98 11.97
N VAL A 340 -22.51 -27.90 11.66
CA VAL A 340 -21.82 -28.83 10.75
C VAL A 340 -20.51 -29.22 11.41
N ALA A 341 -20.34 -30.50 11.74
CA ALA A 341 -19.11 -31.01 12.37
C ALA A 341 -18.55 -32.21 11.60
N SER A 342 -17.23 -32.37 11.60
CA SER A 342 -16.55 -33.55 11.06
C SER A 342 -15.34 -33.90 11.91
N LYS A 343 -14.96 -35.17 12.00
CA LYS A 343 -13.80 -35.59 12.80
C LYS A 343 -12.52 -34.93 12.27
N LEU A 344 -11.67 -34.47 13.18
CA LEU A 344 -10.38 -33.88 12.84
C LEU A 344 -9.47 -34.86 12.12
N SER A 345 -9.64 -36.18 12.32
CA SER A 345 -8.98 -37.22 11.53
C SER A 345 -9.22 -37.03 10.03
N ASP A 346 -10.47 -36.89 9.63
CA ASP A 346 -10.92 -36.86 8.24
C ASP A 346 -10.49 -35.53 7.61
N VAL A 347 -10.76 -34.43 8.32
CA VAL A 347 -10.34 -33.07 7.96
C VAL A 347 -8.82 -33.01 7.73
N ASN A 348 -8.03 -33.56 8.64
CA ASN A 348 -6.56 -33.57 8.51
C ASN A 348 -6.08 -34.49 7.40
N ALA A 349 -6.74 -35.63 7.18
CA ALA A 349 -6.35 -36.59 6.15
C ALA A 349 -6.63 -36.06 4.72
N PHE A 350 -7.82 -35.51 4.47
CA PHE A 350 -8.13 -34.79 3.23
C PHE A 350 -7.20 -33.57 3.04
N SER A 351 -6.95 -32.79 4.10
CA SER A 351 -5.98 -31.67 4.09
C SER A 351 -4.57 -32.14 3.70
N SER A 352 -4.16 -33.33 4.14
CA SER A 352 -2.85 -33.92 3.84
C SER A 352 -2.72 -34.36 2.37
N ILE A 353 -3.77 -34.92 1.77
CA ILE A 353 -3.78 -35.27 0.32
C ILE A 353 -3.50 -34.01 -0.52
N ILE A 354 -4.21 -32.91 -0.22
CA ILE A 354 -4.04 -31.63 -0.91
C ILE A 354 -2.64 -31.03 -0.67
N LYS A 355 -2.11 -31.11 0.56
CA LYS A 355 -0.74 -30.67 0.86
C LYS A 355 0.32 -31.48 0.10
N LYS A 356 0.16 -32.82 0.01
CA LYS A 356 1.05 -33.68 -0.80
C LYS A 356 0.97 -33.38 -2.29
N ALA A 357 -0.17 -32.87 -2.77
CA ALA A 357 -0.35 -32.35 -4.13
C ALA A 357 0.36 -30.99 -4.39
N ASP A 358 1.17 -30.50 -3.45
CA ASP A 358 1.81 -29.19 -3.45
C ASP A 358 0.82 -28.01 -3.47
N LEU A 359 -0.33 -28.16 -2.79
CA LEU A 359 -1.40 -27.15 -2.70
C LEU A 359 -1.68 -26.75 -1.24
N ASN A 360 -2.30 -25.59 -1.09
CA ASN A 360 -2.81 -25.06 0.17
C ASN A 360 -4.33 -25.33 0.23
N PRO A 361 -4.81 -26.26 1.07
CA PRO A 361 -6.25 -26.34 1.36
C PRO A 361 -6.66 -25.06 2.09
N VAL A 362 -7.62 -24.32 1.53
CA VAL A 362 -8.11 -23.03 2.09
C VAL A 362 -9.61 -23.02 2.35
N ILE A 363 -10.37 -23.93 1.73
CA ILE A 363 -11.79 -24.17 1.99
C ILE A 363 -12.03 -25.68 2.02
N MET A 364 -12.53 -26.20 3.14
CA MET A 364 -13.06 -27.56 3.25
C MET A 364 -14.56 -27.49 3.48
N ASP A 365 -15.33 -27.73 2.43
CA ASP A 365 -16.80 -27.74 2.45
C ASP A 365 -17.33 -29.15 2.77
N VAL A 366 -18.64 -29.32 2.86
CA VAL A 366 -19.29 -30.65 2.78
C VAL A 366 -19.95 -30.81 1.41
N ARG A 367 -19.93 -32.02 0.88
CA ARG A 367 -20.39 -32.31 -0.49
C ARG A 367 -21.80 -31.81 -0.78
N CYS A 368 -22.76 -32.05 0.11
CA CYS A 368 -24.14 -31.57 -0.02
C CYS A 368 -24.23 -30.04 -0.24
N PHE A 369 -23.47 -29.26 0.52
CA PHE A 369 -23.46 -27.79 0.40
C PHE A 369 -22.68 -27.31 -0.83
N THR A 370 -21.72 -28.11 -1.27
CA THR A 370 -21.03 -27.92 -2.55
C THR A 370 -22.02 -28.07 -3.72
N LEU A 371 -22.84 -29.13 -3.72
CA LEU A 371 -23.90 -29.32 -4.73
C LEU A 371 -24.93 -28.19 -4.68
N LYS A 372 -25.33 -27.76 -3.48
CA LYS A 372 -26.18 -26.56 -3.30
C LYS A 372 -25.53 -25.31 -3.88
N ASN A 373 -24.23 -25.08 -3.64
CA ASN A 373 -23.54 -23.89 -4.15
C ASN A 373 -23.46 -23.88 -5.67
N ALA A 374 -23.26 -25.05 -6.30
CA ALA A 374 -23.39 -25.18 -7.76
C ALA A 374 -24.82 -24.80 -8.19
N PHE A 375 -25.83 -25.48 -7.64
CA PHE A 375 -27.23 -25.27 -7.98
C PHE A 375 -27.66 -23.79 -7.85
N ASP A 376 -27.31 -23.13 -6.74
CA ASP A 376 -27.60 -21.71 -6.46
C ASP A 376 -26.91 -20.73 -7.45
N ASN A 377 -25.84 -21.13 -8.12
CA ASN A 377 -25.11 -20.30 -9.09
C ASN A 377 -25.53 -20.55 -10.55
N ILE A 378 -26.11 -21.72 -10.82
CA ILE A 378 -26.48 -22.19 -12.16
C ILE A 378 -27.97 -21.93 -12.43
N SER A 379 -28.81 -22.23 -11.45
CA SER A 379 -30.24 -21.96 -11.50
C SER A 379 -30.48 -20.50 -11.10
N ASN A 380 -30.98 -19.68 -12.02
CA ASN A 380 -31.47 -18.33 -11.72
C ASN A 380 -32.79 -18.40 -10.94
N VAL A 381 -32.74 -18.87 -9.69
CA VAL A 381 -33.90 -19.09 -8.80
C VAL A 381 -34.40 -17.74 -8.26
N GLN A 382 -34.95 -16.92 -9.15
CA GLN A 382 -35.74 -15.73 -8.80
C GLN A 382 -37.13 -16.12 -8.26
N ASN A 383 -37.62 -17.32 -8.60
CA ASN A 383 -38.85 -17.88 -8.07
C ASN A 383 -38.60 -18.68 -6.79
N LYS A 384 -39.25 -18.28 -5.69
CA LYS A 384 -39.13 -18.89 -4.34
C LYS A 384 -39.75 -20.30 -4.21
N THR A 385 -39.85 -21.07 -5.28
CA THR A 385 -40.36 -22.43 -5.27
C THR A 385 -39.34 -23.39 -4.66
N SER A 386 -39.79 -24.29 -3.78
CA SER A 386 -38.95 -25.33 -3.19
C SER A 386 -38.20 -26.11 -4.26
N SER A 387 -36.86 -26.10 -4.15
CA SER A 387 -35.99 -26.80 -5.09
C SER A 387 -35.38 -28.01 -4.39
N ALA A 388 -35.52 -29.19 -4.96
CA ALA A 388 -34.91 -30.41 -4.45
C ALA A 388 -33.70 -30.84 -5.29
N ILE A 389 -32.68 -31.33 -4.62
CA ILE A 389 -31.47 -31.96 -5.17
C ILE A 389 -31.39 -33.36 -4.55
N MET A 390 -31.12 -34.38 -5.34
CA MET A 390 -30.92 -35.74 -4.84
C MET A 390 -29.56 -36.24 -5.34
N GLU A 391 -28.68 -36.61 -4.42
CA GLU A 391 -27.51 -37.42 -4.77
C GLU A 391 -27.88 -38.89 -4.62
N PHE A 392 -27.51 -39.70 -5.62
CA PHE A 392 -27.85 -41.11 -5.70
C PHE A 392 -26.70 -41.87 -6.38
N GLY A 393 -26.11 -42.85 -5.69
CA GLY A 393 -24.93 -43.54 -6.20
C GLY A 393 -24.38 -44.60 -5.25
N MET A 394 -23.12 -44.97 -5.45
CA MET A 394 -22.45 -45.97 -4.62
C MET A 394 -22.13 -45.42 -3.24
N ASP A 395 -21.57 -44.22 -3.16
CA ASP A 395 -21.08 -43.67 -1.90
C ASP A 395 -22.16 -42.88 -1.18
N GLU A 396 -22.77 -41.94 -1.89
CA GLU A 396 -23.62 -40.87 -1.37
C GLU A 396 -25.08 -41.03 -1.82
N ASN A 397 -26.01 -40.97 -0.86
CA ASN A 397 -27.44 -41.20 -1.08
C ASN A 397 -28.28 -40.36 -0.13
N TYR A 398 -28.75 -39.19 -0.58
CA TYR A 398 -29.56 -38.28 0.22
C TYR A 398 -30.44 -37.38 -0.65
N LEU A 399 -31.54 -36.90 -0.08
CA LEU A 399 -32.38 -35.85 -0.62
C LEU A 399 -32.10 -34.54 0.14
N MET A 400 -31.75 -33.47 -0.58
CA MET A 400 -31.74 -32.10 -0.06
C MET A 400 -32.92 -31.32 -0.62
N ILE A 401 -33.77 -30.78 0.25
CA ILE A 401 -34.82 -29.83 -0.09
C ILE A 401 -34.39 -28.44 0.38
N ILE A 402 -34.40 -27.46 -0.52
CA ILE A 402 -34.02 -26.07 -0.24
C ILE A 402 -35.29 -25.24 -0.03
N HIS A 403 -35.56 -24.84 1.21
CA HIS A 403 -36.69 -24.01 1.60
C HIS A 403 -36.19 -22.67 2.14
N ASN A 404 -36.56 -21.54 1.51
CA ASN A 404 -36.10 -20.21 1.92
C ASN A 404 -34.57 -20.12 2.10
N ASN A 405 -33.81 -20.78 1.21
CA ASN A 405 -32.35 -20.96 1.26
C ASN A 405 -31.81 -21.81 2.44
N ILE A 406 -32.65 -22.29 3.34
CA ILE A 406 -32.31 -23.30 4.35
C ILE A 406 -32.32 -24.69 3.71
N PRO A 407 -31.24 -25.49 3.84
CA PRO A 407 -31.19 -26.86 3.36
C PRO A 407 -31.75 -27.81 4.42
N ILE A 408 -32.67 -28.67 4.00
CA ILE A 408 -33.18 -29.80 4.78
C ILE A 408 -32.62 -31.04 4.09
N ILE A 409 -31.83 -31.83 4.81
CA ILE A 409 -31.16 -33.02 4.29
C ILE A 409 -31.79 -34.25 4.93
N THR A 410 -32.14 -35.23 4.11
CA THR A 410 -32.67 -36.52 4.54
C THR A 410 -31.85 -37.62 3.86
N ASP A 411 -31.12 -38.39 4.66
CA ASP A 411 -30.35 -39.53 4.17
C ASP A 411 -31.30 -40.62 3.67
N ILE A 412 -30.95 -41.24 2.54
CA ILE A 412 -31.75 -42.33 1.95
C ILE A 412 -30.93 -43.61 2.02
N PHE A 413 -31.38 -44.56 2.82
CA PHE A 413 -30.59 -45.75 3.12
C PHE A 413 -30.56 -46.75 1.96
N LEU A 414 -29.34 -47.18 1.62
CA LEU A 414 -29.04 -48.32 0.75
C LEU A 414 -28.08 -49.28 1.44
N ARG A 415 -28.45 -50.56 1.51
CA ARG A 415 -27.61 -51.64 2.01
C ARG A 415 -26.44 -51.90 1.05
N PRO A 416 -25.27 -52.36 1.53
CA PRO A 416 -24.11 -52.63 0.67
C PRO A 416 -24.39 -53.57 -0.51
N GLN A 417 -25.22 -54.60 -0.32
CA GLN A 417 -25.64 -55.52 -1.38
C GLN A 417 -26.50 -54.81 -2.46
N GLU A 418 -27.40 -53.91 -2.05
CA GLU A 418 -28.30 -53.17 -2.94
C GLU A 418 -27.55 -52.21 -3.88
N LYS A 419 -26.42 -51.66 -3.39
CA LYS A 419 -25.52 -50.81 -4.17
C LYS A 419 -24.99 -51.56 -5.42
N GLN A 420 -24.62 -52.84 -5.27
CA GLN A 420 -24.18 -53.66 -6.41
C GLN A 420 -25.32 -53.94 -7.41
N SER A 421 -26.56 -54.13 -6.95
CA SER A 421 -27.71 -54.33 -7.82
C SER A 421 -28.01 -53.10 -8.69
N ILE A 422 -27.94 -51.88 -8.14
CA ILE A 422 -28.25 -50.66 -8.93
C ILE A 422 -27.16 -50.30 -9.96
N LEU A 423 -25.91 -50.73 -9.77
CA LEU A 423 -24.84 -50.66 -10.77
C LEU A 423 -25.18 -51.43 -12.06
N LYS A 424 -25.91 -52.54 -11.92
CA LYS A 424 -26.31 -53.43 -13.03
C LYS A 424 -27.73 -53.18 -13.54
N ALA A 425 -28.46 -52.23 -12.95
CA ALA A 425 -29.87 -51.98 -13.24
C ALA A 425 -30.14 -51.78 -14.73
N ASN A 426 -31.08 -52.58 -15.26
CA ASN A 426 -31.47 -52.56 -16.67
C ASN A 426 -32.98 -52.56 -16.82
N THR A 427 -33.55 -51.42 -17.26
CA THR A 427 -34.99 -51.25 -17.49
C THR A 427 -35.60 -52.18 -18.53
N SER A 428 -34.78 -52.83 -19.36
CA SER A 428 -35.24 -53.77 -20.39
C SER A 428 -35.38 -55.21 -19.90
N GLN A 429 -35.03 -55.52 -18.64
CA GLN A 429 -35.18 -56.86 -18.07
C GLN A 429 -36.33 -56.90 -17.06
N GLU A 430 -37.33 -57.74 -17.34
CA GLU A 430 -38.35 -58.10 -16.36
C GLU A 430 -37.72 -58.93 -15.22
N GLY A 431 -38.18 -58.73 -13.99
CA GLY A 431 -37.65 -59.41 -12.82
C GLY A 431 -36.30 -58.90 -12.29
N ASP A 432 -35.70 -57.87 -12.88
CA ASP A 432 -34.46 -57.26 -12.36
C ASP A 432 -34.64 -56.82 -10.89
N GLU A 433 -33.84 -57.43 -10.01
CA GLU A 433 -33.82 -57.17 -8.56
C GLU A 433 -33.64 -55.68 -8.24
N SER A 434 -32.92 -54.95 -9.11
CA SER A 434 -32.68 -53.52 -8.99
C SER A 434 -33.99 -52.71 -8.98
N GLN A 435 -35.05 -53.17 -9.66
CA GLN A 435 -36.36 -52.51 -9.63
C GLN A 435 -36.95 -52.51 -8.21
N SER A 436 -36.73 -53.57 -7.44
CA SER A 436 -37.17 -53.64 -6.04
C SER A 436 -36.39 -52.66 -5.16
N VAL A 437 -35.09 -52.51 -5.42
CA VAL A 437 -34.19 -51.55 -4.73
C VAL A 437 -34.63 -50.13 -5.02
N ILE A 438 -34.76 -49.79 -6.30
CA ILE A 438 -35.15 -48.46 -6.76
C ILE A 438 -36.55 -48.11 -6.25
N ARG A 439 -37.49 -49.06 -6.19
CA ARG A 439 -38.80 -48.87 -5.54
C ARG A 439 -38.68 -48.57 -4.04
N ARG A 440 -37.85 -49.28 -3.28
CA ARG A 440 -37.62 -48.98 -1.85
C ARG A 440 -36.98 -47.59 -1.65
N TYR A 441 -35.99 -47.25 -2.47
CA TYR A 441 -35.36 -45.93 -2.47
C TYR A 441 -36.39 -44.82 -2.77
N ALA A 442 -37.18 -45.01 -3.82
CA ALA A 442 -38.25 -44.10 -4.22
C ALA A 442 -39.28 -43.90 -3.09
N MET A 443 -39.65 -44.96 -2.36
CA MET A 443 -40.56 -44.83 -1.21
C MET A 443 -39.97 -44.01 -0.05
N GLN A 444 -38.67 -44.15 0.24
CA GLN A 444 -37.98 -43.29 1.22
C GLN A 444 -37.95 -41.82 0.75
N VAL A 445 -37.63 -41.57 -0.52
CA VAL A 445 -37.68 -40.21 -1.12
C VAL A 445 -39.10 -39.62 -1.05
N LYS A 446 -40.13 -40.42 -1.32
CA LYS A 446 -41.54 -40.01 -1.21
C LYS A 446 -41.92 -39.66 0.23
N GLN A 447 -41.44 -40.43 1.22
CA GLN A 447 -41.64 -40.12 2.63
C GLN A 447 -40.98 -38.79 3.00
N ALA A 448 -39.70 -38.58 2.65
CA ALA A 448 -38.98 -37.33 2.92
C ALA A 448 -39.67 -36.10 2.28
N ILE A 449 -40.17 -36.23 1.04
CA ILE A 449 -40.97 -35.20 0.38
C ILE A 449 -42.28 -34.96 1.15
N ASN A 450 -43.03 -35.99 1.50
CA ASN A 450 -44.30 -35.85 2.21
C ASN A 450 -44.14 -35.19 3.60
N GLU A 451 -43.10 -35.56 4.35
CA GLU A 451 -42.79 -34.96 5.66
C GLU A 451 -42.45 -33.46 5.52
N TYR A 452 -41.69 -33.11 4.47
CA TYR A 452 -41.42 -31.72 4.13
C TYR A 452 -42.70 -30.96 3.71
N GLU A 453 -43.48 -31.51 2.78
CA GLU A 453 -44.70 -30.85 2.28
C GLU A 453 -45.74 -30.66 3.38
N GLY A 454 -45.87 -31.61 4.31
CA GLY A 454 -46.76 -31.51 5.47
C GLY A 454 -46.29 -30.50 6.51
N LYS A 455 -44.97 -30.30 6.67
CA LYS A 455 -44.40 -29.33 7.64
C LYS A 455 -44.34 -27.90 7.13
N TYR A 456 -44.14 -27.70 5.82
CA TYR A 456 -43.89 -26.38 5.23
C TYR A 456 -44.97 -25.94 4.23
N GLU A 457 -46.05 -26.73 4.04
CA GLU A 457 -47.18 -26.46 3.14
C GLU A 457 -46.79 -26.15 1.68
N THR A 458 -45.56 -26.48 1.28
CA THR A 458 -44.97 -26.09 -0.02
C THR A 458 -44.59 -27.33 -0.81
N LYS A 459 -45.12 -27.45 -2.04
CA LYS A 459 -44.92 -28.63 -2.91
C LYS A 459 -43.51 -28.76 -3.49
N VAL A 460 -43.05 -30.00 -3.68
CA VAL A 460 -41.79 -30.36 -4.35
C VAL A 460 -42.10 -31.00 -5.71
N ASN A 461 -42.30 -30.14 -6.72
CA ASN A 461 -42.72 -30.58 -8.05
C ASN A 461 -41.61 -31.27 -8.85
N ALA A 462 -40.34 -31.01 -8.54
CA ALA A 462 -39.20 -31.56 -9.28
C ALA A 462 -37.94 -31.76 -8.42
N VAL A 463 -37.23 -32.85 -8.70
CA VAL A 463 -35.95 -33.24 -8.08
C VAL A 463 -34.83 -33.22 -9.13
N ASN A 464 -33.75 -32.51 -8.82
CA ASN A 464 -32.54 -32.45 -9.62
C ASN A 464 -31.60 -33.57 -9.18
N VAL A 465 -31.40 -34.59 -10.02
CA VAL A 465 -30.65 -35.80 -9.70
C VAL A 465 -29.19 -35.66 -10.10
N ILE A 466 -28.30 -35.98 -9.16
CA ILE A 466 -26.85 -36.01 -9.34
C ILE A 466 -26.40 -37.43 -9.03
N SER A 467 -25.63 -38.04 -9.95
CA SER A 467 -25.24 -39.45 -9.84
C SER A 467 -23.95 -39.74 -10.60
N GLY A 468 -23.06 -40.53 -10.00
CA GLY A 468 -21.92 -41.14 -10.68
C GLY A 468 -22.28 -42.32 -11.60
N LEU A 469 -23.50 -42.85 -11.50
CA LEU A 469 -23.91 -44.08 -12.19
C LEU A 469 -24.01 -43.88 -13.70
N LYS A 470 -23.37 -44.77 -14.47
CA LYS A 470 -23.40 -44.76 -15.95
C LYS A 470 -24.79 -45.03 -16.52
N ASN A 471 -25.58 -45.86 -15.84
CA ASN A 471 -26.95 -46.24 -16.21
C ASN A 471 -28.04 -45.30 -15.65
N ILE A 472 -27.69 -44.14 -15.09
CA ILE A 472 -28.67 -43.23 -14.45
C ILE A 472 -29.86 -42.86 -15.36
N LYS A 473 -29.64 -42.72 -16.68
CA LYS A 473 -30.71 -42.45 -17.66
C LYS A 473 -31.81 -43.53 -17.67
N ASN A 474 -31.46 -44.78 -17.38
CA ASN A 474 -32.39 -45.90 -17.27
C ASN A 474 -33.13 -45.89 -15.92
N ILE A 475 -32.48 -45.41 -14.86
CA ILE A 475 -33.06 -45.40 -13.49
C ILE A 475 -34.10 -44.28 -13.32
N ILE A 476 -33.94 -43.13 -13.99
CA ILE A 476 -34.87 -41.98 -13.88
C ILE A 476 -36.35 -42.36 -14.18
N PRO A 477 -36.68 -43.08 -15.28
CA PRO A 477 -38.04 -43.59 -15.51
C PRO A 477 -38.61 -44.44 -14.37
N LEU A 478 -37.78 -45.22 -13.65
CA LEU A 478 -38.23 -46.03 -12.52
C LEU A 478 -38.57 -45.16 -11.30
N PHE A 479 -37.87 -44.05 -11.07
CA PHE A 479 -38.29 -43.06 -10.07
C PHE A 479 -39.64 -42.42 -10.43
N MET A 480 -39.80 -41.98 -11.68
CA MET A 480 -41.06 -41.38 -12.16
C MET A 480 -42.24 -42.36 -12.09
N LYS A 481 -42.03 -43.66 -12.35
CA LYS A 481 -43.04 -44.72 -12.19
C LYS A 481 -43.53 -44.86 -10.75
N ASN A 482 -42.65 -44.66 -9.75
CA ASN A 482 -42.99 -44.78 -8.34
C ASN A 482 -43.50 -43.46 -7.71
N LEU A 483 -43.13 -42.30 -8.27
CA LEU A 483 -43.59 -40.97 -7.88
C LEU A 483 -44.13 -40.22 -9.11
N PRO A 484 -45.34 -40.55 -9.60
CA PRO A 484 -45.89 -39.95 -10.83
C PRO A 484 -46.12 -38.43 -10.74
N ASN A 485 -46.24 -37.89 -9.52
CA ASN A 485 -46.48 -36.46 -9.26
C ASN A 485 -45.19 -35.65 -9.03
N THR A 486 -44.00 -36.27 -9.17
CA THR A 486 -42.71 -35.61 -8.93
C THR A 486 -41.81 -35.81 -10.15
N GLY A 487 -41.41 -34.72 -10.81
CA GLY A 487 -40.49 -34.78 -11.92
C GLY A 487 -39.07 -35.11 -11.47
N PHE A 488 -38.40 -36.09 -12.09
CA PHE A 488 -36.99 -36.37 -11.88
C PHE A 488 -36.20 -36.00 -13.13
N LYS A 489 -35.16 -35.17 -12.98
CA LYS A 489 -34.27 -34.79 -14.09
C LYS A 489 -32.81 -34.87 -13.67
N ILE A 490 -31.95 -35.37 -14.54
CA ILE A 490 -30.50 -35.32 -14.33
C ILE A 490 -30.07 -33.85 -14.37
N PHE A 491 -29.33 -33.39 -13.37
CA PHE A 491 -28.87 -32.00 -13.31
C PHE A 491 -27.74 -31.75 -14.32
N ASP A 492 -27.89 -30.73 -15.18
CA ASP A 492 -26.81 -30.25 -16.05
C ASP A 492 -26.17 -29.00 -15.42
N PRO A 493 -25.04 -29.14 -14.72
CA PRO A 493 -24.40 -28.00 -14.06
C PRO A 493 -23.66 -27.07 -15.04
N LEU A 494 -23.60 -27.41 -16.34
CA LEU A 494 -22.96 -26.60 -17.37
C LEU A 494 -23.96 -25.75 -18.16
N SER A 495 -25.26 -25.87 -17.88
CA SER A 495 -26.35 -25.28 -18.65
C SER A 495 -26.34 -23.74 -18.75
N SER A 496 -25.76 -23.04 -17.77
CA SER A 496 -25.62 -21.57 -17.75
C SER A 496 -24.17 -21.08 -17.64
N ILE A 497 -23.18 -21.96 -17.89
CA ILE A 497 -21.75 -21.64 -17.82
C ILE A 497 -21.17 -21.52 -19.24
N SER A 498 -20.38 -20.48 -19.48
CA SER A 498 -19.61 -20.36 -20.72
C SER A 498 -18.43 -21.34 -20.74
N ILE A 499 -18.39 -22.23 -21.75
CA ILE A 499 -17.33 -23.24 -21.92
C ILE A 499 -16.40 -22.82 -23.08
N PRO A 500 -15.13 -22.48 -22.80
CA PRO A 500 -14.13 -22.23 -23.83
C PRO A 500 -13.89 -23.45 -24.72
N SER A 501 -13.56 -23.23 -26.00
CA SER A 501 -13.41 -24.31 -26.99
C SER A 501 -12.45 -25.43 -26.57
N TYR A 502 -11.37 -25.10 -25.85
CA TYR A 502 -10.38 -26.07 -25.36
C TYR A 502 -10.84 -26.94 -24.18
N ASN A 503 -11.99 -26.62 -23.56
CA ASN A 503 -12.63 -27.45 -22.52
C ASN A 503 -13.81 -28.27 -23.07
N LYS A 504 -14.35 -27.93 -24.26
CA LYS A 504 -15.58 -28.54 -24.80
C LYS A 504 -15.54 -30.07 -24.83
N GLU A 505 -14.49 -30.65 -25.39
CA GLU A 505 -14.29 -32.11 -25.48
C GLU A 505 -14.34 -32.76 -24.09
N LYS A 506 -13.55 -32.26 -23.14
CA LYS A 506 -13.51 -32.75 -21.75
C LYS A 506 -14.85 -32.66 -21.02
N THR A 507 -15.73 -31.74 -21.44
CA THR A 507 -17.06 -31.52 -20.84
C THR A 507 -18.21 -32.22 -21.59
N ASN A 508 -17.95 -32.77 -22.78
CA ASN A 508 -18.99 -33.35 -23.64
C ASN A 508 -19.24 -34.82 -23.30
N ILE A 509 -19.87 -35.05 -22.14
CA ILE A 509 -20.22 -36.40 -21.66
C ILE A 509 -21.74 -36.54 -21.47
N ASP A 510 -22.22 -37.78 -21.52
CA ASP A 510 -23.64 -38.14 -21.40
C ASP A 510 -24.29 -37.74 -20.06
N ASN A 511 -23.52 -37.80 -18.97
CA ASN A 511 -23.96 -37.49 -17.61
C ASN A 511 -23.07 -36.39 -17.01
N LYS A 512 -23.41 -35.14 -17.30
CA LYS A 512 -22.69 -33.96 -16.79
C LYS A 512 -22.90 -33.72 -15.29
N SER A 513 -23.86 -34.40 -14.65
CA SER A 513 -24.19 -34.16 -13.24
C SER A 513 -23.00 -34.44 -12.30
N ILE A 514 -22.07 -35.30 -12.70
CA ILE A 514 -20.82 -35.58 -11.99
C ILE A 514 -19.91 -34.36 -11.83
N PHE A 515 -20.08 -33.30 -12.64
CA PHE A 515 -19.33 -32.06 -12.52
C PHE A 515 -19.89 -31.10 -11.46
N THR A 516 -21.03 -31.41 -10.86
CA THR A 516 -21.73 -30.46 -9.95
C THR A 516 -20.90 -30.14 -8.71
N SER A 517 -20.25 -31.14 -8.11
CA SER A 517 -19.37 -30.94 -6.94
C SER A 517 -18.17 -30.05 -7.28
N VAL A 518 -17.38 -30.41 -8.30
CA VAL A 518 -16.18 -29.64 -8.66
C VAL A 518 -16.49 -28.19 -9.09
N LEU A 519 -17.62 -27.96 -9.73
CA LEU A 519 -18.10 -26.60 -10.07
C LEU A 519 -18.55 -25.83 -8.82
N GLY A 520 -19.27 -26.49 -7.90
CA GLY A 520 -19.65 -25.92 -6.60
C GLY A 520 -18.44 -25.47 -5.78
N LEU A 521 -17.35 -26.24 -5.80
CA LEU A 521 -16.07 -25.85 -5.19
C LEU A 521 -15.42 -24.69 -5.94
N ALA A 522 -15.37 -24.76 -7.27
CA ALA A 522 -14.72 -23.74 -8.09
C ALA A 522 -15.48 -22.40 -8.14
N PHE A 523 -16.75 -22.35 -7.74
CA PHE A 523 -17.52 -21.13 -7.50
C PHE A 523 -17.26 -20.50 -6.13
N ARG A 524 -16.68 -21.23 -5.17
CA ARG A 524 -16.22 -20.62 -3.91
C ARG A 524 -15.16 -19.57 -4.26
N LYS A 525 -15.20 -18.41 -3.62
CA LYS A 525 -14.15 -17.38 -3.74
C LYS A 525 -13.35 -17.33 -2.45
N LEU A 526 -12.03 -17.27 -2.56
CA LEU A 526 -11.18 -17.05 -1.40
C LEU A 526 -11.24 -15.57 -1.00
N ASP A 527 -12.16 -15.23 -0.09
CA ASP A 527 -12.28 -13.88 0.46
C ASP A 527 -11.11 -13.55 1.41
N VAL A 528 -9.90 -13.39 0.88
CA VAL A 528 -8.73 -13.05 1.69
C VAL A 528 -8.99 -11.71 2.38
N PHE A 529 -9.44 -10.70 1.64
CA PHE A 529 -9.47 -9.31 2.10
C PHE A 529 -10.75 -8.86 2.82
N GLY A 530 -11.88 -9.56 2.69
CA GLY A 530 -13.13 -9.21 3.38
C GLY A 530 -14.19 -8.55 2.48
N TYR A 531 -14.05 -8.68 1.16
CA TYR A 531 -14.95 -8.12 0.16
C TYR A 531 -16.30 -8.87 0.10
N TYR A 532 -16.30 -10.17 0.42
CA TYR A 532 -17.46 -11.05 0.27
C TYR A 532 -18.14 -11.40 1.60
N LYS A 533 -18.17 -10.47 2.57
CA LYS A 533 -18.75 -10.68 3.91
C LYS A 533 -20.26 -11.02 3.93
N PHE A 534 -20.97 -10.89 2.81
CA PHE A 534 -22.42 -11.07 2.70
C PHE A 534 -22.76 -12.19 1.71
N VAL A 535 -22.42 -13.43 2.05
CA VAL A 535 -22.89 -14.63 1.33
C VAL A 535 -24.00 -15.29 2.15
N THR A 536 -25.02 -15.84 1.47
CA THR A 536 -26.21 -16.41 2.10
C THR A 536 -25.88 -17.59 3.02
N ALA A 537 -26.81 -17.94 3.92
CA ALA A 537 -26.65 -18.66 5.20
C ALA A 537 -25.91 -20.02 5.23
N VAL A 538 -25.44 -20.52 4.09
CA VAL A 538 -24.82 -21.85 3.90
C VAL A 538 -23.51 -21.76 3.08
N LYS A 539 -23.32 -20.69 2.29
CA LYS A 539 -22.21 -20.57 1.31
C LYS A 539 -20.84 -20.27 1.93
N ASN A 540 -20.74 -20.25 3.26
CA ASN A 540 -19.54 -19.88 4.02
C ASN A 540 -18.90 -21.04 4.78
N ILE A 541 -19.47 -22.25 4.69
CA ILE A 541 -18.98 -23.45 5.41
C ILE A 541 -17.51 -23.68 5.09
N ASN A 542 -16.72 -23.92 6.14
CA ASN A 542 -15.31 -24.25 6.06
C ASN A 542 -14.87 -24.99 7.33
N LEU A 543 -14.55 -26.27 7.20
CA LEU A 543 -14.13 -27.17 8.28
C LEU A 543 -12.60 -27.21 8.47
N LEU A 544 -11.86 -26.24 7.91
CA LEU A 544 -10.43 -26.12 8.20
C LEU A 544 -10.23 -25.41 9.55
N PRO A 545 -9.46 -26.00 10.49
CA PRO A 545 -9.17 -25.37 11.77
C PRO A 545 -8.36 -24.09 11.60
N ASN A 546 -8.46 -23.19 12.57
CA ASN A 546 -7.66 -21.94 12.65
C ASN A 546 -7.77 -21.01 11.43
N ARG A 547 -8.94 -20.99 10.76
CA ARG A 547 -9.26 -20.16 9.57
C ARG A 547 -8.70 -18.74 9.63
N ASP A 548 -8.88 -18.03 10.73
CA ASP A 548 -8.46 -16.62 10.82
C ASP A 548 -6.94 -16.44 10.89
N THR A 549 -6.20 -17.38 11.52
CA THR A 549 -4.73 -17.32 11.51
C THR A 549 -4.19 -17.62 10.11
N VAL A 550 -4.76 -18.61 9.41
CA VAL A 550 -4.42 -18.91 8.01
C VAL A 550 -4.74 -17.73 7.09
N ARG A 551 -5.88 -17.07 7.29
CA ARG A 551 -6.26 -15.85 6.56
C ARG A 551 -5.30 -14.69 6.82
N GLN A 552 -4.88 -14.48 8.07
CA GLN A 552 -3.89 -13.46 8.43
C GLN A 552 -2.51 -13.78 7.84
N GLN A 553 -2.04 -15.02 7.95
CA GLN A 553 -0.78 -15.46 7.33
C GLN A 553 -0.81 -15.27 5.81
N ASN A 554 -1.92 -15.61 5.13
CA ASN A 554 -2.05 -15.41 3.68
C ASN A 554 -2.10 -13.92 3.30
N LYS A 555 -2.75 -13.06 4.08
CA LYS A 555 -2.66 -11.59 3.93
C LYS A 555 -1.22 -11.10 4.05
N ILE A 556 -0.48 -11.57 5.05
CA ILE A 556 0.92 -11.16 5.30
C ILE A 556 1.84 -11.65 4.18
N LYS A 557 1.73 -12.92 3.76
CA LYS A 557 2.48 -13.50 2.63
C LYS A 557 2.22 -12.77 1.31
N PHE A 558 0.97 -12.38 1.06
CA PHE A 558 0.62 -11.54 -0.07
C PHE A 558 1.34 -10.18 0.05
N LEU A 559 1.09 -9.43 1.11
CA LEU A 559 1.63 -8.08 1.31
C LEU A 559 3.16 -8.04 1.27
N SER A 560 3.86 -9.01 1.87
CA SER A 560 5.32 -9.10 1.82
C SER A 560 5.84 -9.42 0.42
N GLY A 561 5.17 -10.30 -0.33
CA GLY A 561 5.49 -10.60 -1.72
C GLY A 561 5.37 -9.37 -2.64
N PHE A 562 4.38 -8.49 -2.41
CA PHE A 562 4.28 -7.20 -3.10
C PHE A 562 5.31 -6.19 -2.62
N ALA A 563 5.60 -6.12 -1.32
CA ALA A 563 6.60 -5.21 -0.77
C ALA A 563 8.00 -5.49 -1.33
N VAL A 564 8.45 -6.75 -1.32
CA VAL A 564 9.77 -7.15 -1.85
C VAL A 564 9.88 -6.86 -3.35
N LYS A 565 8.88 -7.23 -4.15
CA LYS A 565 8.86 -6.94 -5.61
C LYS A 565 8.78 -5.45 -5.91
N GLY A 566 8.05 -4.69 -5.09
CA GLY A 566 7.96 -3.23 -5.18
C GLY A 566 9.29 -2.56 -4.90
N VAL A 567 9.96 -2.93 -3.80
CA VAL A 567 11.29 -2.43 -3.42
C VAL A 567 12.35 -2.80 -4.47
N ALA A 568 12.37 -4.04 -4.95
CA ALA A 568 13.28 -4.44 -6.03
C ALA A 568 13.04 -3.59 -7.30
N GLY A 569 11.77 -3.38 -7.68
CA GLY A 569 11.39 -2.53 -8.81
C GLY A 569 11.76 -1.06 -8.65
N THR A 570 11.62 -0.47 -7.46
CA THR A 570 12.04 0.92 -7.21
C THR A 570 13.56 1.06 -7.23
N ILE A 571 14.30 0.11 -6.66
CA ILE A 571 15.78 0.08 -6.74
C ILE A 571 16.22 0.02 -8.21
N LEU A 572 15.65 -0.89 -9.01
CA LEU A 572 15.94 -1.01 -10.43
C LEU A 572 15.62 0.29 -11.20
N GLY A 573 14.48 0.92 -10.90
CA GLY A 573 14.11 2.22 -11.47
C GLY A 573 15.08 3.35 -11.11
N ILE A 574 15.55 3.40 -9.85
CA ILE A 574 16.56 4.36 -9.40
C ILE A 574 17.89 4.13 -10.14
N TYR A 575 18.33 2.88 -10.28
CA TYR A 575 19.53 2.56 -11.04
C TYR A 575 19.43 3.00 -12.51
N VAL A 576 18.30 2.76 -13.18
CA VAL A 576 18.09 3.22 -14.57
C VAL A 576 18.14 4.75 -14.67
N ILE A 577 17.52 5.47 -13.73
CA ILE A 577 17.57 6.94 -13.68
C ILE A 577 19.01 7.43 -13.48
N LEU A 578 19.76 6.83 -12.54
CA LEU A 578 21.15 7.18 -12.27
C LEU A 578 22.07 6.91 -13.47
N ILE A 579 21.87 5.79 -14.18
CA ILE A 579 22.61 5.47 -15.41
C ILE A 579 22.32 6.51 -16.50
N CYS A 580 21.06 6.88 -16.72
CA CYS A 580 20.71 7.93 -17.67
C CYS A 580 21.33 9.29 -17.31
N LEU A 581 21.24 9.71 -16.05
CA LEU A 581 21.85 10.97 -15.59
C LEU A 581 23.38 10.95 -15.73
N SER A 582 24.02 9.84 -15.37
CA SER A 582 25.47 9.64 -15.51
C SER A 582 25.90 9.69 -16.98
N TYR A 583 25.13 9.10 -17.90
CA TYR A 583 25.42 9.16 -19.34
C TYR A 583 25.33 10.60 -19.89
N PHE A 584 24.27 11.35 -19.52
CA PHE A 584 24.15 12.76 -19.91
C PHE A 584 25.28 13.62 -19.34
N GLN A 585 25.65 13.42 -18.07
CA GLN A 585 26.72 14.18 -17.43
C GLN A 585 28.10 13.83 -18.00
N TYR A 586 28.37 12.56 -18.30
CA TYR A 586 29.59 12.15 -19.01
C TYR A 586 29.72 12.85 -20.36
N ASN A 587 28.64 12.90 -21.15
CA ASN A 587 28.68 13.50 -22.46
C ASN A 587 28.86 15.04 -22.40
N SER A 588 28.24 15.70 -21.42
CA SER A 588 28.43 17.14 -21.16
C SER A 588 29.88 17.45 -20.75
N ASN A 589 30.43 16.71 -19.79
CA ASN A 589 31.80 16.91 -19.32
C ASN A 589 32.84 16.66 -20.44
N LYS A 590 32.55 15.73 -21.36
CA LYS A 590 33.40 15.46 -22.53
C LYS A 590 33.48 16.65 -23.49
N GLU A 591 32.39 17.39 -23.68
CA GLU A 591 32.42 18.62 -24.49
C GLU A 591 33.16 19.78 -23.82
N GLU A 592 33.14 19.87 -22.49
CA GLU A 592 33.93 20.86 -21.74
C GLU A 592 35.43 20.54 -21.77
N LEU A 593 35.80 19.27 -21.62
CA LEU A 593 37.19 18.80 -21.72
C LEU A 593 37.83 19.12 -23.08
N LEU A 594 37.08 19.02 -24.19
CA LEU A 594 37.58 19.37 -25.53
C LEU A 594 37.89 20.88 -25.69
N LYS A 595 37.28 21.74 -24.86
CA LYS A 595 37.53 23.20 -24.86
C LYS A 595 38.69 23.59 -23.94
N TYR A 596 39.03 22.75 -22.96
CA TYR A 596 40.10 23.01 -22.00
C TYR A 596 41.44 23.31 -22.67
N ASP A 597 41.88 22.48 -23.62
CA ASP A 597 43.17 22.65 -24.31
C ASP A 597 43.23 23.96 -25.13
N GLN A 598 42.09 24.41 -25.67
CA GLN A 598 42.02 25.69 -26.39
C GLN A 598 42.19 26.86 -25.43
N VAL A 599 41.41 26.88 -24.34
CA VAL A 599 41.48 27.93 -23.30
C VAL A 599 42.86 27.97 -22.64
N GLN A 600 43.47 26.82 -22.37
CA GLN A 600 44.81 26.73 -21.78
C GLN A 600 45.89 27.30 -22.74
N ASN A 601 45.76 27.05 -24.05
CA ASN A 601 46.66 27.62 -25.06
C ASN A 601 46.49 29.13 -25.22
N GLU A 602 45.27 29.65 -25.17
CA GLU A 602 45.01 31.10 -25.17
C GLU A 602 45.55 31.77 -23.91
N PHE A 603 45.31 31.19 -22.73
CA PHE A 603 45.87 31.64 -21.46
C PHE A 603 47.40 31.71 -21.50
N ASN A 604 48.06 30.66 -22.01
CA ASN A 604 49.52 30.61 -22.15
C ASN A 604 50.04 31.73 -23.08
N LYS A 605 49.36 32.00 -24.20
CA LYS A 605 49.70 33.12 -25.11
C LYS A 605 49.52 34.49 -24.44
N PHE A 606 48.38 34.72 -23.78
CA PHE A 606 48.10 35.96 -23.07
C PHE A 606 49.10 36.21 -21.93
N ASN A 607 49.41 35.18 -21.15
CA ASN A 607 50.39 35.27 -20.07
C ASN A 607 51.80 35.61 -20.59
N SER A 608 52.24 34.99 -21.70
CA SER A 608 53.52 35.33 -22.35
C SER A 608 53.57 36.80 -22.81
N ASN A 609 52.49 37.30 -23.41
CA ASN A 609 52.39 38.71 -23.81
C ASN A 609 52.35 39.65 -22.60
N TYR A 610 51.61 39.30 -21.55
CA TYR A 610 51.56 40.06 -20.30
C TYR A 610 52.94 40.19 -19.64
N ILE A 611 53.73 39.10 -19.61
CA ILE A 611 55.11 39.11 -19.09
C ILE A 611 55.99 40.04 -19.93
N LYS A 612 55.90 39.98 -21.28
CA LYS A 612 56.65 40.89 -22.19
C LYS A 612 56.32 42.36 -21.95
N LEU A 613 55.03 42.71 -21.91
CA LEU A 613 54.57 44.09 -21.67
C LEU A 613 54.99 44.58 -20.26
N THR A 614 54.91 43.70 -19.25
CA THR A 614 55.35 44.02 -17.89
C THR A 614 56.86 44.31 -17.84
N LYS A 615 57.67 43.55 -18.59
CA LYS A 615 59.12 43.83 -18.71
C LYS A 615 59.38 45.20 -19.35
N GLN A 616 58.74 45.48 -20.49
CA GLN A 616 58.87 46.78 -21.18
C GLN A 616 58.44 47.97 -20.29
N LYS A 617 57.34 47.82 -19.55
CA LYS A 617 56.88 48.82 -18.57
C LYS A 617 57.96 49.10 -17.51
N ASN A 618 58.59 48.06 -16.97
CA ASN A 618 59.63 48.20 -15.95
C ASN A 618 60.92 48.84 -16.52
N GLU A 619 61.30 48.51 -17.76
CA GLU A 619 62.40 49.15 -18.49
C GLU A 619 62.11 50.65 -18.71
N MET A 620 60.92 51.01 -19.20
CA MET A 620 60.48 52.40 -19.37
C MET A 620 60.44 53.18 -18.05
N GLN A 621 59.93 52.58 -16.97
CA GLN A 621 59.94 53.21 -15.64
C GLN A 621 61.36 53.44 -15.12
N SER A 622 62.29 52.52 -15.42
CA SER A 622 63.70 52.65 -15.05
C SER A 622 64.36 53.80 -15.82
N ALA A 623 64.14 53.89 -17.14
CA ALA A 623 64.61 54.99 -17.98
C ALA A 623 64.04 56.35 -17.51
N LEU A 624 62.74 56.41 -17.18
CA LEU A 624 62.08 57.62 -16.67
C LEU A 624 62.60 58.02 -15.27
N ARG A 625 63.00 57.04 -14.44
CA ARG A 625 63.69 57.28 -13.16
C ARG A 625 65.12 57.77 -13.34
N LEU A 626 65.84 57.35 -14.38
CA LEU A 626 67.14 57.90 -14.74
C LEU A 626 67.02 59.34 -15.27
N GLY A 627 66.09 59.59 -16.21
CA GLY A 627 65.85 60.93 -16.75
C GLY A 627 65.54 61.97 -15.68
N LYS A 628 64.72 61.61 -14.67
CA LYS A 628 64.43 62.45 -13.50
C LYS A 628 65.63 62.72 -12.57
N LYS A 629 66.77 62.05 -12.74
CA LYS A 629 68.01 62.29 -11.99
C LYS A 629 69.04 63.13 -12.76
N VAL A 630 68.80 63.44 -14.04
CA VAL A 630 69.70 64.30 -14.83
C VAL A 630 69.30 65.76 -14.63
N SER A 631 69.67 66.30 -13.47
CA SER A 631 69.60 67.74 -13.18
C SER A 631 70.86 68.16 -12.42
N SER A 632 71.87 68.66 -13.13
CA SER A 632 73.05 69.25 -12.49
C SER A 632 73.60 70.39 -13.34
N ASN A 633 73.80 71.54 -12.71
CA ASN A 633 74.24 72.78 -13.33
C ASN A 633 75.74 72.68 -13.67
N GLN A 634 76.04 72.11 -14.85
CA GLN A 634 77.41 71.86 -15.32
C GLN A 634 78.25 73.15 -15.38
N ILE A 635 77.64 74.30 -15.67
CA ILE A 635 78.33 75.59 -15.80
C ILE A 635 78.88 76.07 -14.45
N VAL A 636 78.09 75.99 -13.38
CA VAL A 636 78.52 76.41 -12.02
C VAL A 636 79.56 75.44 -11.47
N SER A 637 79.35 74.13 -11.66
CA SER A 637 80.32 73.09 -11.27
C SER A 637 81.66 73.31 -11.99
N TYR A 638 81.65 73.53 -13.31
CA TYR A 638 82.85 73.82 -14.10
C TYR A 638 83.58 75.09 -13.64
N ARG A 639 82.84 76.17 -13.35
CA ARG A 639 83.43 77.42 -12.82
C ARG A 639 84.06 77.24 -11.44
N ALA A 640 83.40 76.51 -10.54
CA ALA A 640 83.94 76.19 -9.22
C ALA A 640 85.21 75.34 -9.30
N LEU A 641 85.20 74.29 -10.14
CA LEU A 641 86.38 73.46 -10.41
C LEU A 641 87.54 74.29 -10.96
N ALA A 642 87.28 75.17 -11.94
CA ALA A 642 88.30 76.06 -12.50
C ALA A 642 88.86 77.05 -11.46
N GLN A 643 88.04 77.56 -10.54
CA GLN A 643 88.52 78.39 -9.43
C GLN A 643 89.40 77.60 -8.45
N ILE A 644 89.01 76.37 -8.11
CA ILE A 644 89.78 75.45 -7.25
C ILE A 644 91.14 75.11 -7.88
N THR A 645 91.17 74.70 -9.16
CA THR A 645 92.42 74.39 -9.87
C THR A 645 93.36 75.61 -9.92
N ARG A 646 92.82 76.82 -10.11
CA ARG A 646 93.58 78.09 -10.05
C ARG A 646 93.98 78.55 -8.64
N SER A 647 93.65 77.77 -7.60
CA SER A 647 94.00 78.08 -6.20
C SER A 647 95.21 77.29 -5.70
N VAL A 648 95.58 76.22 -6.40
CA VAL A 648 96.64 75.26 -6.02
C VAL A 648 98.02 75.93 -6.09
N PRO A 649 98.77 76.06 -4.97
CA PRO A 649 100.15 76.55 -4.99
C PRO A 649 101.10 75.57 -5.69
N ALA A 650 102.23 76.07 -6.21
CA ALA A 650 103.24 75.25 -6.91
C ALA A 650 103.83 74.08 -6.08
N ARG A 651 103.73 74.15 -4.75
CA ARG A 651 104.19 73.11 -3.80
C ARG A 651 103.03 72.27 -3.24
N VAL A 652 101.91 72.22 -3.96
CA VAL A 652 100.75 71.37 -3.66
C VAL A 652 100.42 70.52 -4.88
N GLN A 653 100.36 69.22 -4.70
CA GLN A 653 99.97 68.24 -5.71
C GLN A 653 98.57 67.72 -5.39
N PHE A 654 97.67 67.84 -6.35
CA PHE A 654 96.28 67.45 -6.19
C PHE A 654 96.05 66.02 -6.69
N SER A 655 95.38 65.16 -5.91
CA SER A 655 95.21 63.74 -6.24
C SER A 655 93.75 63.30 -6.45
N LYS A 656 92.79 63.89 -5.73
CA LYS A 656 91.38 63.46 -5.83
C LYS A 656 90.40 64.61 -5.59
N LEU A 657 89.44 64.79 -6.51
CA LEU A 657 88.30 65.68 -6.35
C LEU A 657 87.00 64.87 -6.29
N GLU A 658 86.17 65.12 -5.29
CA GLU A 658 84.81 64.59 -5.25
C GLU A 658 83.82 65.71 -4.97
N TYR A 659 82.88 65.93 -5.89
CA TYR A 659 81.75 66.84 -5.71
C TYR A 659 80.50 66.03 -5.35
N ASP A 660 79.81 66.39 -4.28
CA ASP A 660 78.60 65.71 -3.82
C ASP A 660 77.35 65.94 -4.69
N GLY A 661 77.49 66.71 -5.78
CA GLY A 661 76.39 67.07 -6.68
C GLY A 661 75.50 68.20 -6.17
N LEU A 662 75.78 68.75 -4.98
CA LEU A 662 74.95 69.77 -4.32
C LEU A 662 75.75 71.03 -3.97
N LYS A 663 76.75 70.91 -3.08
CA LYS A 663 77.48 72.05 -2.51
C LYS A 663 78.89 71.75 -2.02
N ASN A 664 79.25 70.50 -1.76
CA ASN A 664 80.51 70.18 -1.11
C ASN A 664 81.48 69.54 -2.11
N ILE A 665 82.67 70.12 -2.22
CA ILE A 665 83.79 69.58 -2.96
C ILE A 665 84.86 69.14 -1.96
N THR A 666 85.14 67.84 -1.90
CA THR A 666 86.26 67.27 -1.14
C THR A 666 87.49 67.24 -2.03
N ILE A 667 88.59 67.79 -1.52
CA ILE A 667 89.87 67.97 -2.19
C ILE A 667 90.92 67.18 -1.41
N GLN A 668 91.52 66.15 -2.03
CA GLN A 668 92.64 65.41 -1.45
C GLN A 668 93.93 65.66 -2.25
N GLY A 669 95.06 65.70 -1.57
CA GLY A 669 96.36 65.97 -2.20
C GLY A 669 97.54 65.82 -1.24
N LEU A 670 98.72 66.17 -1.74
CA LEU A 670 99.99 66.19 -1.04
C LEU A 670 100.60 67.60 -1.07
N ALA A 671 101.17 68.07 0.03
CA ALA A 671 101.83 69.37 0.12
C ALA A 671 103.22 69.21 0.77
N PHE A 672 104.18 70.08 0.45
CA PHE A 672 105.54 69.97 1.02
C PHE A 672 105.66 70.47 2.48
N SER A 673 104.67 71.19 3.01
CA SER A 673 104.64 71.68 4.39
C SER A 673 103.20 71.98 4.84
N ASP A 674 102.98 72.14 6.16
CA ASP A 674 101.69 72.62 6.67
C ASP A 674 101.35 74.02 6.16
N GLN A 675 102.37 74.87 5.99
CA GLN A 675 102.20 76.23 5.47
C GLN A 675 101.68 76.21 4.02
N ASP A 676 102.13 75.26 3.20
CA ASP A 676 101.61 75.09 1.83
C ASP A 676 100.12 74.70 1.83
N ILE A 677 99.67 73.89 2.81
CA ILE A 677 98.26 73.53 3.01
C ILE A 677 97.45 74.75 3.47
N LEU A 678 97.94 75.50 4.46
CA LEU A 678 97.26 76.70 4.96
C LEU A 678 97.16 77.79 3.88
N ASN A 679 98.22 78.00 3.09
CA ASN A 679 98.22 78.91 1.94
C ASN A 679 97.19 78.48 0.88
N PHE A 680 97.06 77.18 0.62
CA PHE A 680 96.04 76.65 -0.30
C PHE A 680 94.62 76.89 0.22
N ILE A 681 94.36 76.66 1.51
CA ILE A 681 93.07 76.96 2.17
C ILE A 681 92.76 78.46 2.10
N GLY A 682 93.76 79.32 2.30
CA GLY A 682 93.62 80.78 2.13
C GLY A 682 93.23 81.16 0.70
N ASN A 683 93.95 80.62 -0.30
CA ASN A 683 93.66 80.85 -1.72
C ASN A 683 92.25 80.42 -2.12
N LEU A 684 91.74 79.31 -1.55
CA LEU A 684 90.39 78.80 -1.77
C LEU A 684 89.33 79.70 -1.13
N ASN A 685 89.51 80.10 0.13
CA ASN A 685 88.58 81.03 0.80
C ASN A 685 88.50 82.41 0.13
N ALA A 686 89.54 82.82 -0.61
CA ALA A 686 89.52 84.04 -1.41
C ALA A 686 88.75 83.93 -2.75
N LYS A 687 88.20 82.76 -3.12
CA LYS A 687 87.47 82.59 -4.40
C LYS A 687 85.99 82.93 -4.27
N SER A 688 85.45 83.60 -5.29
CA SER A 688 84.08 84.14 -5.24
C SER A 688 83.00 83.08 -5.04
N LEU A 689 83.17 81.87 -5.58
CA LEU A 689 82.19 80.78 -5.49
C LEU A 689 82.35 79.89 -4.24
N ILE A 690 83.43 80.05 -3.47
CA ILE A 690 83.67 79.27 -2.24
C ILE A 690 83.08 80.03 -1.06
N GLU A 691 82.20 79.36 -0.30
CA GLU A 691 81.61 79.85 0.95
C GLU A 691 82.61 79.68 2.09
N GLN A 692 83.25 78.51 2.13
CA GLN A 692 84.26 78.14 3.12
C GLN A 692 85.13 77.00 2.59
N ALA A 693 86.43 77.07 2.82
CA ALA A 693 87.36 75.95 2.71
C ALA A 693 87.94 75.64 4.09
N SER A 694 87.87 74.39 4.53
CA SER A 694 88.37 73.92 5.83
C SER A 694 89.18 72.63 5.71
N LEU A 695 90.18 72.47 6.57
CA LEU A 695 90.96 71.25 6.68
C LEU A 695 90.14 70.17 7.40
N VAL A 696 89.95 69.00 6.78
CA VAL A 696 89.26 67.85 7.36
C VAL A 696 90.25 66.89 8.04
N SER A 697 91.38 66.65 7.40
CA SER A 697 92.43 65.78 7.94
C SER A 697 93.79 66.05 7.31
N MET A 698 94.85 65.67 8.00
CA MET A 698 96.20 65.52 7.46
C MET A 698 96.69 64.10 7.75
N ASN A 699 97.49 63.54 6.85
CA ASN A 699 98.17 62.27 7.04
C ASN A 699 99.61 62.33 6.51
N VAL A 700 100.45 61.40 6.96
CA VAL A 700 101.75 61.14 6.33
C VAL A 700 101.54 59.97 5.37
N PRO A 701 101.68 60.13 4.05
CA PRO A 701 101.40 59.06 3.10
C PRO A 701 102.48 57.97 3.18
N THR A 702 102.16 56.83 3.78
CA THR A 702 103.00 55.63 3.78
C THR A 702 102.75 54.79 2.52
N THR A 703 103.15 55.29 1.36
CA THR A 703 103.14 54.49 0.12
C THR A 703 104.26 53.46 0.14
N ALA A 704 103.89 52.18 0.24
CA ALA A 704 104.80 51.05 0.34
C ALA A 704 105.42 50.62 -1.02
N THR A 705 106.01 51.58 -1.74
CA THR A 705 107.01 51.33 -2.79
C THR A 705 107.85 52.59 -2.99
N GLU A 706 109.15 52.38 -3.19
CA GLU A 706 110.20 53.39 -3.45
C GLU A 706 110.64 54.27 -2.27
N LYS A 707 111.84 53.94 -1.76
CA LYS A 707 112.61 54.75 -0.81
C LYS A 707 113.16 56.00 -1.50
N GLN A 708 112.48 57.13 -1.40
CA GLN A 708 113.11 58.46 -1.41
C GLN A 708 112.31 59.41 -0.51
N SER A 709 112.99 60.37 0.13
CA SER A 709 112.44 61.24 1.17
C SER A 709 111.47 62.29 0.60
N SER A 710 110.25 61.85 0.30
CA SER A 710 109.11 62.73 0.07
C SER A 710 108.65 63.31 1.42
N ASN A 711 109.28 64.42 1.85
CA ASN A 711 108.81 65.27 2.95
C ASN A 711 107.50 65.98 2.55
N LYS A 712 106.46 65.21 2.23
CA LYS A 712 105.14 65.68 1.84
C LYS A 712 104.10 65.16 2.82
N LYS A 713 103.18 66.05 3.19
CA LYS A 713 102.02 65.77 4.04
C LYS A 713 100.80 65.64 3.14
N GLY A 714 100.06 64.55 3.28
CA GLY A 714 98.78 64.42 2.63
C GLY A 714 97.71 65.18 3.42
N PHE A 715 96.70 65.67 2.71
CA PHE A 715 95.61 66.46 3.29
C PHE A 715 94.26 66.12 2.65
N THR A 716 93.20 66.38 3.39
CA THR A 716 91.82 66.47 2.87
C THR A 716 91.26 67.83 3.26
N ILE A 717 90.81 68.61 2.28
CA ILE A 717 90.12 69.90 2.45
C ILE A 717 88.68 69.74 1.98
N LEU A 718 87.73 70.31 2.73
CA LEU A 718 86.33 70.44 2.32
C LEU A 718 86.07 71.87 1.87
N CYS A 719 85.68 72.03 0.60
CA CYS A 719 85.23 73.30 0.04
C CYS A 719 83.71 73.29 -0.11
N LYS A 720 83.04 74.12 0.69
CA LYS A 720 81.61 74.39 0.55
C LYS A 720 81.41 75.52 -0.45
N LEU A 721 80.60 75.29 -1.47
CA LEU A 721 80.22 76.28 -2.48
C LEU A 721 79.10 77.18 -1.95
N LYS A 722 79.18 78.47 -2.28
CA LYS A 722 78.09 79.41 -1.97
C LYS A 722 76.80 78.95 -2.63
N LYS A 723 75.70 79.13 -1.92
CA LYS A 723 74.38 79.10 -2.56
C LYS A 723 74.29 80.35 -3.45
N GLU A 724 74.33 80.19 -4.77
CA GLU A 724 73.75 81.21 -5.64
C GLU A 724 72.25 81.32 -5.30
N ALA A 725 71.73 82.55 -5.35
CA ALA A 725 70.33 82.86 -5.04
C ALA A 725 69.41 82.41 -6.18
#